data_AF-A0A1I5FKY8-F1
#
_entry.id   AF-A0A1I5FKY8-F1
#
_cell.length_a   1.000
_cell.length_b   1.000
_cell.length_c   1.000
_cell.angle_alpha   90.00
_cell.angle_beta   90.00
_cell.angle_gamma   90.00
#
_symmetry.space_group_name_H-M   'P 1'
#
loop_
_entity.id
_entity.type
_entity.pdbx_description
1 polymer ?
#
loop_
_entity_poly.entity_id
_entity_poly.type
_entity_poly.pdbx_seq_one_letter_code
_entity_poly.pdbx_strand_id
1 'polypeptide(L)'
;MNKSAAPVEWAYQWNAPKKAINPQLDPADVAPVSALSNLISLYAADNEQEQLRREAMSDEVWDRYFFNESRDPVQREIVQDRIVSRAKMAREQQQHNPDLVIVADVSAQPSHISKPLMERVKFFHNLGRPQAYSRYLRETIRPCLERLDRVRESQVSASFRFMAGHDGLDGLLALPEMNQNQVKRLSTLVAAHMSMCLDTASGHLFISDDVTPEQVRQAWEVVAAEAMRLDVIPPAFEHLRRKKRRRKPVPYDLIPPSLARMLCADWWYRKLWQLRCEWREEQLRAVCLVNKKASPYVSFEAVIHKREQRRKSLEFFRSHELVSNEGDTLDMEDVVNASSSNPAHRRNEMMACVKGLELIAEMRGDCAVFYTITCPSRFHATLNNGRPNPKWTTATVRQSSDYLVDMFAAFRKAMHKAGMRWYGVRVAEPHHDGTVHWHLLCFMRKKERRSVTALLRKFAIREDREELGSNTGPRFKAELINPRKGSPTSYIAKYVSKNIDGRGLSDEISAETGKSLRDSAENVGAWASLHRVQQFRFFGIPGRQAYRELRLLAGQALRNQGDKKAGAPVLENAQLDAVLAAADVGCFATYIMKQGGVLVPRKHHIVRTAYELNEEPTPYGDHGTRIYGIWSPLVAGRICTHATKWKMVRKAVEVQEATADQGASAPWTRGNNCPPDEKLNISGGIPVSVEPIEPVETPLYGPADFDNMTRKQRRELLARLRVVKPRQKKSYKQEIDDDQRGLLVAELQVRGFTGEEMEINLLLAGGSINSGAGMRIFYRNGRLQEDDKWRQWI
;
A
#
# COMPACT_ATOMS: atom_id res chain seq x y z
N MET A 1 -16.17 -134.84 25.29
CA MET A 1 -14.83 -135.19 25.81
C MET A 1 -13.80 -134.26 25.18
N ASN A 2 -13.13 -133.42 25.97
CA ASN A 2 -11.69 -133.16 25.85
C ASN A 2 -11.20 -132.45 27.11
N LYS A 3 -9.89 -132.49 27.37
CA LYS A 3 -9.33 -132.28 28.72
C LYS A 3 -9.18 -130.80 29.10
N SER A 4 -9.21 -130.57 30.41
CA SER A 4 -8.91 -129.29 31.04
C SER A 4 -7.46 -128.86 30.82
N ALA A 5 -7.27 -127.54 30.69
CA ALA A 5 -6.01 -126.86 30.97
C ALA A 5 -6.31 -125.76 32.00
N ALA A 6 -5.49 -125.64 33.05
CA ALA A 6 -5.65 -124.59 34.04
C ALA A 6 -5.12 -123.25 33.50
N PRO A 7 -5.70 -122.10 33.88
CA PRO A 7 -5.09 -120.81 33.62
C PRO A 7 -3.77 -120.70 34.40
N VAL A 8 -2.70 -120.27 33.73
CA VAL A 8 -1.41 -120.00 34.38
C VAL A 8 -1.42 -118.56 34.87
N GLU A 9 -1.36 -118.37 36.20
CA GLU A 9 -1.14 -117.04 36.78
C GLU A 9 0.32 -116.60 36.58
N TRP A 10 0.51 -115.46 35.91
CA TRP A 10 1.82 -114.85 35.73
C TRP A 10 2.06 -113.82 36.83
N ALA A 11 3.17 -113.96 37.57
CA ALA A 11 3.47 -113.13 38.75
C ALA A 11 3.45 -111.61 38.53
N TYR A 12 3.66 -111.15 37.28
CA TYR A 12 3.51 -109.75 36.87
C TYR A 12 2.92 -109.68 35.45
N GLN A 13 2.06 -108.69 35.19
CA GLN A 13 1.33 -108.55 33.92
C GLN A 13 2.24 -108.50 32.67
N TRP A 14 3.47 -107.98 32.79
CA TRP A 14 4.40 -107.88 31.65
C TRP A 14 4.95 -109.23 31.16
N ASN A 15 4.75 -110.33 31.90
CA ASN A 15 5.21 -111.67 31.53
C ASN A 15 4.24 -112.41 30.59
N ALA A 16 3.03 -111.88 30.36
CA ALA A 16 2.10 -112.45 29.40
C ALA A 16 2.61 -112.27 27.96
N PRO A 17 2.44 -113.27 27.06
CA PRO A 17 2.88 -113.15 25.67
C PRO A 17 2.11 -112.04 24.95
N LYS A 18 2.83 -111.00 24.50
CA LYS A 18 2.24 -109.85 23.82
C LYS A 18 1.72 -110.26 22.43
N LYS A 19 0.48 -109.88 22.11
CA LYS A 19 -0.12 -110.07 20.77
C LYS A 19 0.75 -109.35 19.74
N ALA A 20 1.11 -110.04 18.65
CA ALA A 20 1.76 -109.40 17.52
C ALA A 20 0.76 -108.45 16.83
N ILE A 21 1.15 -107.19 16.65
CA ILE A 21 0.32 -106.15 16.02
C ILE A 21 0.59 -106.18 14.52
N ASN A 22 -0.45 -106.19 13.68
CA ASN A 22 -0.30 -106.07 12.23
C ASN A 22 -0.72 -104.66 11.76
N PRO A 23 0.22 -103.77 11.37
CA PRO A 23 -0.08 -102.37 10.99
C PRO A 23 -1.00 -102.18 9.78
N GLN A 24 -1.37 -103.27 9.08
CA GLN A 24 -2.24 -103.22 7.91
C GLN A 24 -3.67 -103.74 8.17
N LEU A 25 -3.94 -104.29 9.36
CA LEU A 25 -5.23 -104.93 9.69
C LEU A 25 -5.79 -104.61 11.09
N ASP A 26 -4.94 -104.30 12.08
CA ASP A 26 -5.41 -103.76 13.37
C ASP A 26 -5.51 -102.22 13.25
N PRO A 27 -6.67 -101.59 13.53
CA PRO A 27 -6.77 -100.13 13.61
C PRO A 27 -5.86 -99.59 14.72
N ALA A 28 -5.25 -98.43 14.51
CA ALA A 28 -4.42 -97.80 15.52
C ALA A 28 -5.27 -97.28 16.69
N ASP A 29 -5.17 -97.92 17.85
CA ASP A 29 -5.71 -97.39 19.11
C ASP A 29 -5.14 -95.99 19.34
N VAL A 30 -6.02 -94.98 19.31
CA VAL A 30 -5.63 -93.58 19.48
C VAL A 30 -5.17 -93.38 20.92
N ALA A 31 -3.85 -93.32 21.11
CA ALA A 31 -3.25 -93.04 22.41
C ALA A 31 -3.86 -91.76 23.00
N PRO A 32 -4.29 -91.75 24.28
CA PRO A 32 -4.95 -90.60 24.87
C PRO A 32 -4.02 -89.39 24.81
N VAL A 33 -4.50 -88.30 24.22
CA VAL A 33 -3.67 -87.13 23.88
C VAL A 33 -3.01 -86.60 25.16
N SER A 34 -1.68 -86.72 25.24
CA SER A 34 -0.96 -86.31 26.44
C SER A 34 -1.14 -84.81 26.68
N ALA A 35 -1.14 -84.39 27.95
CA ALA A 35 -1.27 -82.98 28.30
C ALA A 35 -0.20 -82.12 27.59
N LEU A 36 1.01 -82.67 27.42
CA LEU A 36 2.10 -82.03 26.67
C LEU A 36 1.80 -81.90 25.17
N SER A 37 1.17 -82.90 24.54
CA SER A 37 0.75 -82.85 23.13
C SER A 37 -0.24 -81.72 22.89
N ASN A 38 -1.28 -81.63 23.72
CA ASN A 38 -2.25 -80.53 23.66
C ASN A 38 -1.58 -79.17 23.89
N LEU A 39 -0.64 -79.07 24.84
CA LEU A 39 0.05 -77.82 25.16
C LEU A 39 0.97 -77.37 24.02
N ILE A 40 1.66 -78.30 23.34
CA ILE A 40 2.42 -78.00 22.11
C ILE A 40 1.50 -77.53 20.98
N SER A 41 0.36 -78.19 20.76
CA SER A 41 -0.61 -77.77 19.73
C SER A 41 -1.19 -76.38 20.01
N LEU A 42 -1.48 -76.05 21.27
CA LEU A 42 -1.92 -74.71 21.68
C LEU A 42 -0.81 -73.67 21.47
N TYR A 43 0.45 -73.99 21.82
CA TYR A 43 1.59 -73.07 21.63
C TYR A 43 1.94 -72.84 20.15
N ALA A 44 1.66 -73.81 19.28
CA ALA A 44 1.75 -73.63 17.83
C ALA A 44 0.65 -72.68 17.32
N ALA A 45 -0.61 -72.92 17.71
CA ALA A 45 -1.74 -72.08 17.30
C ALA A 45 -1.65 -70.63 17.84
N ASP A 46 -1.10 -70.44 19.05
CA ASP A 46 -0.88 -69.09 19.62
C ASP A 46 0.27 -68.35 18.90
N ASN A 47 1.34 -69.06 18.50
CA ASN A 47 2.36 -68.50 17.61
C ASN A 47 1.81 -68.14 16.22
N GLU A 48 0.92 -68.95 15.64
CA GLU A 48 0.25 -68.62 14.37
C GLU A 48 -0.64 -67.37 14.50
N GLN A 49 -1.41 -67.24 15.59
CA GLN A 49 -2.16 -66.01 15.86
C GLN A 49 -1.25 -64.79 16.10
N GLU A 50 -0.16 -64.97 16.82
CA GLU A 50 0.82 -63.93 17.09
C GLU A 50 1.55 -63.48 15.81
N GLN A 51 1.82 -64.41 14.88
CA GLN A 51 2.33 -64.08 13.55
C GLN A 51 1.27 -63.34 12.70
N LEU A 52 0.03 -63.83 12.63
CA LEU A 52 -1.06 -63.15 11.91
C LEU A 52 -1.34 -61.75 12.46
N ARG A 53 -1.20 -61.52 13.77
CA ARG A 53 -1.28 -60.17 14.38
C ARG A 53 -0.11 -59.28 13.93
N ARG A 54 1.10 -59.81 13.78
CA ARG A 54 2.27 -59.05 13.32
C ARG A 54 2.18 -58.73 11.83
N GLU A 55 1.63 -59.64 11.03
CA GLU A 55 1.32 -59.41 9.61
C GLU A 55 0.23 -58.34 9.47
N ALA A 56 -0.89 -58.45 10.18
CA ALA A 56 -1.95 -57.42 10.19
C ALA A 56 -1.46 -56.04 10.70
N MET A 57 -0.61 -56.01 11.73
CA MET A 57 0.03 -54.77 12.20
C MET A 57 1.04 -54.20 11.19
N SER A 58 1.74 -55.06 10.44
CA SER A 58 2.61 -54.64 9.34
C SER A 58 1.79 -54.03 8.21
N ASP A 59 0.65 -54.62 7.87
CA ASP A 59 -0.25 -54.10 6.83
C ASP A 59 -0.92 -52.78 7.27
N GLU A 60 -1.40 -52.65 8.52
CA GLU A 60 -1.87 -51.35 9.05
C GLU A 60 -0.78 -50.27 8.99
N VAL A 61 0.48 -50.62 9.29
CA VAL A 61 1.62 -49.69 9.17
C VAL A 61 1.90 -49.38 7.70
N TRP A 62 1.78 -50.35 6.80
CA TRP A 62 1.98 -50.14 5.36
C TRP A 62 0.92 -49.22 4.77
N ASP A 63 -0.35 -49.44 5.11
CA ASP A 63 -1.48 -48.59 4.71
C ASP A 63 -1.42 -47.19 5.32
N ARG A 64 -0.82 -47.02 6.50
CA ARG A 64 -0.71 -45.73 7.19
C ARG A 64 0.46 -44.86 6.72
N TYR A 65 1.53 -45.46 6.22
CA TYR A 65 2.76 -44.75 5.83
C TYR A 65 3.10 -44.78 4.33
N PHE A 66 2.69 -45.82 3.60
CA PHE A 66 2.99 -45.98 2.17
C PHE A 66 1.74 -45.83 1.31
N PHE A 67 0.62 -46.44 1.69
CA PHE A 67 -0.66 -46.22 1.02
C PHE A 67 -1.22 -44.83 1.36
N ASN A 68 -1.81 -44.20 0.34
CA ASN A 68 -2.40 -42.86 0.44
C ASN A 68 -3.26 -42.67 -0.82
N GLU A 69 -4.54 -42.29 -0.68
CA GLU A 69 -5.45 -42.12 -1.83
C GLU A 69 -4.91 -41.15 -2.90
N SER A 70 -4.05 -40.20 -2.51
CA SER A 70 -3.40 -39.27 -3.45
C SER A 70 -2.29 -39.87 -4.31
N ARG A 71 -1.88 -41.13 -4.05
CA ARG A 71 -0.78 -41.82 -4.74
C ARG A 71 -1.21 -42.95 -5.67
N ASP A 72 -2.42 -43.50 -5.53
CA ASP A 72 -2.94 -44.48 -6.48
C ASP A 72 -3.10 -43.86 -7.89
N PRO A 73 -2.41 -44.37 -8.93
CA PRO A 73 -2.58 -43.89 -10.29
C PRO A 73 -4.03 -43.97 -10.79
N VAL A 74 -4.78 -45.00 -10.39
CA VAL A 74 -6.14 -45.28 -10.89
C VAL A 74 -7.16 -44.33 -10.26
N GLN A 75 -7.16 -44.13 -8.94
CA GLN A 75 -7.94 -43.06 -8.30
C GLN A 75 -7.56 -41.68 -8.88
N ARG A 76 -6.27 -41.41 -9.11
CA ARG A 76 -5.82 -40.13 -9.67
C ARG A 76 -6.35 -39.90 -11.10
N GLU A 77 -6.36 -40.94 -11.92
CA GLU A 77 -6.97 -40.93 -13.27
C GLU A 77 -8.50 -40.73 -13.19
N ILE A 78 -9.20 -41.47 -12.33
CA ILE A 78 -10.65 -41.32 -12.11
C ILE A 78 -11.01 -39.91 -11.61
N VAL A 79 -10.21 -39.32 -10.73
CA VAL A 79 -10.39 -37.94 -10.25
C VAL A 79 -10.13 -36.94 -11.38
N GLN A 80 -9.07 -37.15 -12.17
CA GLN A 80 -8.75 -36.31 -13.33
C GLN A 80 -9.87 -36.37 -14.38
N ASP A 81 -10.38 -37.54 -14.71
CA ASP A 81 -11.50 -37.72 -15.64
C ASP A 81 -12.80 -37.10 -15.13
N ARG A 82 -13.08 -37.20 -13.82
CA ARG A 82 -14.20 -36.48 -13.20
C ARG A 82 -14.04 -34.96 -13.33
N ILE A 83 -12.82 -34.43 -13.23
CA ILE A 83 -12.52 -32.99 -13.44
C ILE A 83 -12.66 -32.60 -14.91
N VAL A 84 -12.08 -33.38 -15.84
CA VAL A 84 -12.13 -33.16 -17.29
C VAL A 84 -13.56 -33.25 -17.82
N SER A 85 -14.34 -34.24 -17.39
CA SER A 85 -15.75 -34.41 -17.74
C SER A 85 -16.60 -33.24 -17.23
N ARG A 86 -16.41 -32.80 -15.98
CA ARG A 86 -17.05 -31.58 -15.45
C ARG A 86 -16.66 -30.33 -16.23
N ALA A 87 -15.39 -30.18 -16.61
CA ALA A 87 -14.92 -29.05 -17.42
C ALA A 87 -15.48 -29.09 -18.85
N LYS A 88 -15.67 -30.27 -19.45
CA LYS A 88 -16.31 -30.47 -20.75
C LYS A 88 -17.78 -30.06 -20.70
N MET A 89 -18.56 -30.59 -19.75
CA MET A 89 -19.96 -30.21 -19.55
C MET A 89 -20.11 -28.70 -19.27
N ALA A 90 -19.21 -28.11 -18.49
CA ALA A 90 -19.22 -26.66 -18.25
C ALA A 90 -18.96 -25.85 -19.53
N ARG A 91 -18.04 -26.28 -20.40
CA ARG A 91 -17.80 -25.65 -21.72
C ARG A 91 -19.00 -25.78 -22.65
N GLU A 92 -19.64 -26.95 -22.68
CA GLU A 92 -20.86 -27.18 -23.47
C GLU A 92 -22.00 -26.28 -22.99
N GLN A 93 -22.21 -26.14 -21.67
CA GLN A 93 -23.16 -25.19 -21.10
C GLN A 93 -22.81 -23.72 -21.40
N GLN A 94 -21.52 -23.36 -21.38
CA GLN A 94 -21.04 -22.02 -21.73
C GLN A 94 -21.25 -21.64 -23.21
N GLN A 95 -21.17 -22.62 -24.13
CA GLN A 95 -21.52 -22.41 -25.54
C GLN A 95 -23.01 -22.09 -25.71
N HIS A 96 -23.89 -22.79 -24.99
CA HIS A 96 -25.33 -22.55 -25.00
C HIS A 96 -25.73 -21.27 -24.25
N ASN A 97 -24.98 -20.87 -23.22
CA ASN A 97 -25.24 -19.66 -22.44
C ASN A 97 -23.93 -18.90 -22.12
N PRO A 98 -23.57 -17.86 -22.89
CA PRO A 98 -22.34 -17.09 -22.68
C PRO A 98 -22.37 -16.22 -21.41
N ASP A 99 -23.47 -16.16 -20.68
CA ASP A 99 -23.52 -15.55 -19.34
C ASP A 99 -22.83 -16.43 -18.29
N LEU A 100 -22.79 -17.75 -18.50
CA LEU A 100 -22.08 -18.70 -17.61
C LEU A 100 -20.56 -18.53 -17.68
N VAL A 101 -20.03 -18.01 -18.79
CA VAL A 101 -18.62 -17.61 -18.89
C VAL A 101 -18.35 -16.50 -17.88
N ILE A 102 -19.18 -15.44 -17.87
CA ILE A 102 -19.03 -14.30 -16.94
C ILE A 102 -19.11 -14.76 -15.47
N VAL A 103 -19.94 -15.75 -15.16
CA VAL A 103 -20.04 -16.32 -13.79
C VAL A 103 -18.80 -17.17 -13.44
N ALA A 104 -18.22 -17.89 -14.40
CA ALA A 104 -16.95 -18.59 -14.21
C ALA A 104 -15.78 -17.61 -14.05
N ASP A 105 -15.72 -16.54 -14.86
CA ASP A 105 -14.71 -15.48 -14.80
C ASP A 105 -14.69 -14.79 -13.42
N VAL A 106 -15.88 -14.53 -12.84
CA VAL A 106 -16.01 -14.04 -11.46
C VAL A 106 -15.56 -15.10 -10.45
N SER A 107 -15.95 -16.37 -10.64
CA SER A 107 -15.62 -17.46 -9.70
C SER A 107 -14.12 -17.77 -9.66
N ALA A 108 -13.41 -17.55 -10.76
CA ALA A 108 -11.95 -17.64 -10.87
C ALA A 108 -11.22 -16.46 -10.20
N GLN A 109 -11.91 -15.37 -9.81
CA GLN A 109 -11.25 -14.26 -9.12
C GLN A 109 -10.86 -14.62 -7.67
N PRO A 110 -9.79 -14.01 -7.15
CA PRO A 110 -9.44 -14.05 -5.74
C PRO A 110 -10.62 -13.79 -4.80
N SER A 111 -10.63 -14.48 -3.65
CA SER A 111 -11.79 -14.55 -2.72
C SER A 111 -12.39 -13.20 -2.30
N HIS A 112 -11.59 -12.13 -2.30
CA HIS A 112 -11.99 -10.77 -1.94
C HIS A 112 -12.76 -10.02 -3.04
N ILE A 113 -12.72 -10.52 -4.27
CA ILE A 113 -13.50 -10.04 -5.43
C ILE A 113 -14.60 -11.05 -5.75
N SER A 114 -14.29 -12.34 -5.83
CA SER A 114 -15.27 -13.37 -6.20
C SER A 114 -16.43 -13.48 -5.22
N LYS A 115 -16.20 -13.52 -3.90
CA LYS A 115 -17.29 -13.61 -2.90
C LYS A 115 -18.31 -12.46 -3.00
N PRO A 116 -17.92 -11.16 -2.86
CA PRO A 116 -18.88 -10.06 -2.90
C PRO A 116 -19.50 -9.81 -4.29
N LEU A 117 -18.87 -10.26 -5.38
CA LEU A 117 -19.52 -10.25 -6.70
C LEU A 117 -20.51 -11.43 -6.83
N MET A 118 -20.16 -12.64 -6.39
CA MET A 118 -21.05 -13.81 -6.45
C MET A 118 -22.29 -13.67 -5.56
N GLU A 119 -22.19 -13.01 -4.40
CA GLU A 119 -23.35 -12.63 -3.59
C GLU A 119 -24.35 -11.77 -4.38
N ARG A 120 -23.85 -10.82 -5.18
CA ARG A 120 -24.67 -9.94 -6.03
C ARG A 120 -25.21 -10.66 -7.26
N VAL A 121 -24.43 -11.57 -7.87
CA VAL A 121 -24.89 -12.45 -8.95
C VAL A 121 -26.04 -13.34 -8.44
N LYS A 122 -25.89 -13.99 -7.28
CA LYS A 122 -26.94 -14.77 -6.62
C LYS A 122 -28.18 -13.91 -6.33
N PHE A 123 -28.03 -12.70 -5.80
CA PHE A 123 -29.15 -11.78 -5.59
C PHE A 123 -29.92 -11.50 -6.90
N PHE A 124 -29.24 -11.12 -7.98
CA PHE A 124 -29.90 -10.84 -9.26
C PHE A 124 -30.50 -12.09 -9.93
N HIS A 125 -29.95 -13.28 -9.67
CA HIS A 125 -30.53 -14.55 -10.11
C HIS A 125 -31.84 -14.83 -9.37
N ASN A 126 -31.82 -14.73 -8.04
CA ASN A 126 -32.97 -15.00 -7.16
C ASN A 126 -34.14 -14.01 -7.32
N LEU A 127 -33.96 -12.89 -8.04
CA LEU A 127 -35.06 -12.00 -8.44
C LEU A 127 -36.00 -12.61 -9.50
N GLY A 128 -35.67 -13.77 -10.08
CA GLY A 128 -36.53 -14.46 -11.06
C GLY A 128 -36.68 -13.72 -12.41
N ARG A 129 -35.79 -12.76 -12.71
CA ARG A 129 -35.88 -11.88 -13.89
C ARG A 129 -34.71 -12.15 -14.85
N PRO A 130 -34.79 -13.15 -15.75
CA PRO A 130 -33.65 -13.62 -16.54
C PRO A 130 -33.02 -12.52 -17.42
N GLN A 131 -33.83 -11.66 -18.05
CA GLN A 131 -33.33 -10.52 -18.82
C GLN A 131 -32.56 -9.51 -17.95
N ALA A 132 -33.01 -9.26 -16.72
CA ALA A 132 -32.33 -8.32 -15.81
C ALA A 132 -31.03 -8.92 -15.24
N TYR A 133 -31.02 -10.23 -14.99
CA TYR A 133 -29.83 -11.00 -14.61
C TYR A 133 -28.76 -10.98 -15.71
N SER A 134 -29.13 -11.37 -16.93
CA SER A 134 -28.26 -11.32 -18.12
C SER A 134 -27.70 -9.91 -18.36
N ARG A 135 -28.58 -8.90 -18.29
CA ARG A 135 -28.20 -7.48 -18.39
C ARG A 135 -27.22 -7.06 -17.29
N TYR A 136 -27.39 -7.52 -16.05
CA TYR A 136 -26.44 -7.20 -14.97
C TYR A 136 -25.06 -7.83 -15.21
N LEU A 137 -25.02 -9.08 -15.67
CA LEU A 137 -23.76 -9.75 -16.03
C LEU A 137 -23.04 -9.01 -17.18
N ARG A 138 -23.76 -8.69 -18.26
CA ARG A 138 -23.18 -8.06 -19.47
C ARG A 138 -22.89 -6.56 -19.32
N GLU A 139 -23.77 -5.75 -18.73
CA GLU A 139 -23.58 -4.29 -18.59
C GLU A 139 -22.80 -3.88 -17.33
N THR A 140 -22.58 -4.78 -16.36
CA THR A 140 -21.90 -4.42 -15.11
C THR A 140 -20.78 -5.37 -14.73
N ILE A 141 -21.01 -6.68 -14.65
CA ILE A 141 -19.95 -7.61 -14.18
C ILE A 141 -18.80 -7.72 -15.18
N ARG A 142 -19.09 -7.98 -16.47
CA ARG A 142 -18.05 -8.07 -17.51
C ARG A 142 -17.21 -6.78 -17.61
N PRO A 143 -17.79 -5.56 -17.72
CA PRO A 143 -17.03 -4.31 -17.65
C PRO A 143 -16.29 -4.06 -16.32
N CYS A 144 -16.71 -4.67 -15.20
CA CYS A 144 -15.96 -4.62 -13.95
C CYS A 144 -14.70 -5.48 -14.00
N LEU A 145 -14.74 -6.66 -14.65
CA LEU A 145 -13.57 -7.53 -14.84
C LEU A 145 -12.60 -6.93 -15.87
N GLU A 146 -13.08 -6.48 -17.03
CA GLU A 146 -12.26 -5.76 -18.04
C GLU A 146 -11.54 -4.52 -17.47
N ARG A 147 -12.10 -3.90 -16.43
CA ARG A 147 -11.48 -2.78 -15.70
C ARG A 147 -10.52 -3.24 -14.61
N LEU A 148 -10.77 -4.38 -13.97
CA LEU A 148 -9.91 -4.98 -12.96
C LEU A 148 -8.57 -5.40 -13.56
N ASP A 149 -8.59 -5.99 -14.75
CA ASP A 149 -7.37 -6.47 -15.40
C ASP A 149 -6.48 -5.30 -15.87
N ARG A 150 -7.06 -4.24 -16.43
CA ARG A 150 -6.33 -2.97 -16.70
C ARG A 150 -5.77 -2.30 -15.43
N VAL A 151 -6.40 -2.50 -14.28
CA VAL A 151 -5.84 -2.05 -12.99
C VAL A 151 -4.66 -2.94 -12.57
N ARG A 152 -4.73 -4.25 -12.74
CA ARG A 152 -3.60 -5.17 -12.48
C ARG A 152 -2.41 -4.87 -13.40
N GLU A 153 -2.66 -4.67 -14.69
CA GLU A 153 -1.66 -4.26 -15.70
C GLU A 153 -0.96 -2.95 -15.32
N SER A 154 -1.68 -1.97 -14.77
CA SER A 154 -1.11 -0.68 -14.35
C SER A 154 -0.49 -0.68 -12.95
N GLN A 155 -0.80 -1.68 -12.11
CA GLN A 155 -0.16 -1.91 -10.82
C GLN A 155 1.21 -2.58 -10.97
N VAL A 156 1.28 -3.66 -11.75
CA VAL A 156 2.53 -4.41 -11.94
C VAL A 156 3.30 -3.80 -13.12
N SER A 157 4.34 -3.02 -12.84
CA SER A 157 5.24 -2.47 -13.86
C SER A 157 6.17 -3.54 -14.46
N ALA A 158 6.89 -3.24 -15.55
CA ALA A 158 7.79 -4.22 -16.20
C ALA A 158 8.94 -4.63 -15.27
N SER A 159 9.61 -3.65 -14.67
CA SER A 159 10.65 -3.88 -13.66
C SER A 159 10.13 -4.56 -12.38
N PHE A 160 8.85 -4.37 -12.02
CA PHE A 160 8.21 -5.11 -10.92
C PHE A 160 7.96 -6.59 -11.27
N ARG A 161 7.65 -6.93 -12.54
CA ARG A 161 7.61 -8.33 -13.01
C ARG A 161 8.99 -8.97 -12.97
N PHE A 162 10.02 -8.26 -13.44
CA PHE A 162 11.40 -8.74 -13.39
C PHE A 162 11.84 -9.04 -11.95
N MET A 163 11.58 -8.14 -11.01
CA MET A 163 11.88 -8.37 -9.59
C MET A 163 11.13 -9.60 -9.04
N ALA A 164 9.91 -9.86 -9.50
CA ALA A 164 9.16 -11.06 -9.15
C ALA A 164 9.64 -12.35 -9.86
N GLY A 165 10.58 -12.23 -10.81
CA GLY A 165 11.25 -13.35 -11.46
C GLY A 165 12.50 -13.84 -10.72
N HIS A 166 12.94 -13.15 -9.65
CA HIS A 166 13.99 -13.65 -8.76
C HIS A 166 13.45 -14.70 -7.78
N ASP A 167 14.31 -15.64 -7.40
CA ASP A 167 13.95 -16.78 -6.53
C ASP A 167 13.29 -16.35 -5.23
N GLY A 168 12.08 -16.87 -4.97
CA GLY A 168 11.27 -16.56 -3.79
C GLY A 168 10.58 -15.18 -3.80
N LEU A 169 10.71 -14.39 -4.87
CA LEU A 169 10.03 -13.09 -5.02
C LEU A 169 8.75 -13.16 -5.87
N ASP A 170 8.39 -14.34 -6.39
CA ASP A 170 7.14 -14.64 -7.12
C ASP A 170 5.88 -14.06 -6.45
N GLY A 171 5.83 -14.12 -5.12
CA GLY A 171 4.75 -13.60 -4.28
C GLY A 171 4.47 -12.10 -4.46
N LEU A 172 5.38 -11.32 -5.08
CA LEU A 172 5.13 -9.94 -5.49
C LEU A 172 3.95 -9.82 -6.47
N LEU A 173 3.76 -10.79 -7.37
CA LEU A 173 2.63 -10.79 -8.31
C LEU A 173 1.29 -11.00 -7.59
N ALA A 174 1.28 -11.80 -6.52
CA ALA A 174 0.14 -12.07 -5.66
C ALA A 174 -0.04 -11.05 -4.50
N LEU A 175 0.77 -9.98 -4.46
CA LEU A 175 0.82 -9.03 -3.33
C LEU A 175 -0.56 -8.51 -2.87
N PRO A 176 -1.52 -8.12 -3.75
CA PRO A 176 -2.84 -7.65 -3.34
C PRO A 176 -3.64 -8.68 -2.51
N GLU A 177 -3.39 -9.97 -2.70
CA GLU A 177 -4.13 -11.06 -2.06
C GLU A 177 -3.64 -11.35 -0.65
N MET A 178 -2.33 -11.18 -0.42
CA MET A 178 -1.62 -11.60 0.78
C MET A 178 -2.18 -11.05 2.10
N ASN A 179 -2.02 -11.85 3.15
CA ASN A 179 -2.21 -11.46 4.55
C ASN A 179 -0.90 -10.89 5.16
N GLN A 180 -0.98 -10.32 6.37
CA GLN A 180 0.17 -9.67 7.03
C GLN A 180 1.38 -10.60 7.23
N ASN A 181 1.17 -11.89 7.50
CA ASN A 181 2.26 -12.84 7.73
C ASN A 181 2.93 -13.25 6.41
N GLN A 182 2.18 -13.36 5.32
CA GLN A 182 2.73 -13.56 3.97
C GLN A 182 3.56 -12.34 3.54
N VAL A 183 3.03 -11.11 3.70
CA VAL A 183 3.78 -9.89 3.37
C VAL A 183 5.04 -9.74 4.24
N LYS A 184 5.01 -10.13 5.52
CA LYS A 184 6.24 -10.19 6.35
C LYS A 184 7.29 -11.12 5.76
N ARG A 185 6.93 -12.37 5.40
CA ARG A 185 7.86 -13.33 4.79
C ARG A 185 8.47 -12.78 3.50
N LEU A 186 7.62 -12.27 2.59
CA LEU A 186 8.07 -11.64 1.35
C LEU A 186 9.00 -10.44 1.60
N SER A 187 8.74 -9.65 2.65
CA SER A 187 9.59 -8.52 3.03
C SER A 187 10.97 -8.95 3.55
N THR A 188 11.08 -10.12 4.17
CA THR A 188 12.37 -10.73 4.54
C THR A 188 13.14 -11.19 3.30
N LEU A 189 12.45 -11.78 2.31
CA LEU A 189 13.08 -12.23 1.07
C LEU A 189 13.56 -11.04 0.21
N VAL A 190 12.73 -9.99 0.08
CA VAL A 190 13.15 -8.74 -0.57
C VAL A 190 14.33 -8.08 0.17
N ALA A 191 14.34 -8.08 1.50
CA ALA A 191 15.47 -7.57 2.26
C ALA A 191 16.76 -8.39 2.02
N ALA A 192 16.67 -9.73 1.96
CA ALA A 192 17.80 -10.60 1.65
C ALA A 192 18.34 -10.37 0.23
N HIS A 193 17.46 -10.23 -0.77
CA HIS A 193 17.84 -9.88 -2.14
C HIS A 193 18.58 -8.53 -2.19
N MET A 194 18.10 -7.51 -1.47
CA MET A 194 18.77 -6.20 -1.37
C MET A 194 20.15 -6.29 -0.72
N SER A 195 20.36 -7.22 0.23
CA SER A 195 21.69 -7.53 0.78
C SER A 195 22.58 -8.18 -0.26
N MET A 196 22.12 -9.23 -0.95
CA MET A 196 22.90 -9.90 -2.01
C MET A 196 23.33 -8.93 -3.11
N CYS A 197 22.47 -7.98 -3.48
CA CYS A 197 22.82 -6.91 -4.42
C CYS A 197 23.86 -5.92 -3.86
N LEU A 198 23.84 -5.63 -2.56
CA LEU A 198 24.89 -4.84 -1.92
C LEU A 198 26.22 -5.59 -1.85
N ASP A 199 26.19 -6.87 -1.47
CA ASP A 199 27.39 -7.72 -1.33
C ASP A 199 28.07 -7.89 -2.70
N THR A 200 27.28 -8.17 -3.75
CA THR A 200 27.74 -8.25 -5.14
C THR A 200 28.34 -6.91 -5.61
N ALA A 201 27.65 -5.79 -5.37
CA ALA A 201 28.15 -4.47 -5.75
C ALA A 201 29.44 -4.11 -4.97
N SER A 202 29.53 -4.50 -3.70
CA SER A 202 30.70 -4.28 -2.85
C SER A 202 31.90 -5.08 -3.34
N GLY A 203 31.73 -6.38 -3.64
CA GLY A 203 32.79 -7.23 -4.17
C GLY A 203 33.35 -6.78 -5.53
N HIS A 204 32.54 -6.11 -6.35
CA HIS A 204 33.00 -5.52 -7.61
C HIS A 204 33.63 -4.11 -7.47
N LEU A 205 33.22 -3.32 -6.48
CA LEU A 205 33.64 -1.92 -6.33
C LEU A 205 34.78 -1.72 -5.32
N PHE A 206 34.90 -2.58 -4.31
CA PHE A 206 35.82 -2.43 -3.18
C PHE A 206 37.04 -3.36 -3.35
N ILE A 207 37.78 -3.15 -4.44
CA ILE A 207 38.96 -3.96 -4.84
C ILE A 207 40.15 -3.74 -3.88
N SER A 208 40.13 -2.66 -3.10
CA SER A 208 41.15 -2.26 -2.12
C SER A 208 40.48 -1.70 -0.86
N ASP A 209 41.13 -1.85 0.29
CA ASP A 209 40.62 -1.38 1.59
C ASP A 209 40.39 0.16 1.64
N ASP A 210 41.11 0.92 0.82
CA ASP A 210 40.92 2.37 0.60
C ASP A 210 39.63 2.68 -0.21
N VAL A 211 38.47 2.33 0.33
CA VAL A 211 37.17 2.52 -0.32
C VAL A 211 36.77 4.01 -0.33
N THR A 212 36.71 4.62 -1.52
CA THR A 212 36.31 6.03 -1.63
C THR A 212 34.80 6.23 -1.40
N PRO A 213 34.36 7.39 -0.87
CA PRO A 213 32.95 7.69 -0.69
C PRO A 213 32.11 7.62 -1.98
N GLU A 214 32.71 7.80 -3.16
CA GLU A 214 32.03 7.65 -4.44
C GLU A 214 31.82 6.18 -4.82
N GLN A 215 32.74 5.25 -4.50
CA GLN A 215 32.50 3.80 -4.61
C GLN A 215 31.35 3.38 -3.68
N VAL A 216 31.32 3.85 -2.42
CA VAL A 216 30.19 3.59 -1.49
C VAL A 216 28.86 4.14 -2.07
N ARG A 217 28.90 5.30 -2.72
CA ARG A 217 27.74 5.89 -3.39
C ARG A 217 27.31 5.07 -4.62
N GLN A 218 28.23 4.42 -5.31
CA GLN A 218 27.94 3.53 -6.45
C GLN A 218 27.31 2.21 -5.99
N ALA A 219 27.82 1.59 -4.92
CA ALA A 219 27.19 0.43 -4.30
C ALA A 219 25.76 0.75 -3.82
N TRP A 220 25.56 1.93 -3.22
CA TRP A 220 24.21 2.42 -2.90
C TRP A 220 23.33 2.65 -4.13
N GLU A 221 23.88 3.09 -5.27
CA GLU A 221 23.11 3.27 -6.51
C GLU A 221 22.56 1.95 -7.08
N VAL A 222 23.25 0.82 -6.88
CA VAL A 222 22.75 -0.52 -7.27
C VAL A 222 21.54 -0.90 -6.42
N VAL A 223 21.66 -0.91 -5.09
CA VAL A 223 20.54 -1.25 -4.18
C VAL A 223 19.38 -0.27 -4.32
N ALA A 224 19.68 1.02 -4.58
CA ALA A 224 18.67 2.03 -4.85
C ALA A 224 17.93 1.80 -6.18
N ALA A 225 18.56 1.19 -7.19
CA ALA A 225 17.89 0.79 -8.42
C ALA A 225 16.93 -0.38 -8.17
N GLU A 226 17.36 -1.41 -7.43
CA GLU A 226 16.48 -2.53 -7.05
C GLU A 226 15.23 -2.06 -6.29
N ALA A 227 15.41 -1.16 -5.31
CA ALA A 227 14.27 -0.61 -4.58
C ALA A 227 13.32 0.21 -5.47
N MET A 228 13.84 0.90 -6.51
CA MET A 228 13.03 1.61 -7.50
C MET A 228 12.26 0.66 -8.42
N ARG A 229 12.78 -0.52 -8.78
CA ARG A 229 12.05 -1.56 -9.55
C ARG A 229 10.79 -2.04 -8.83
N LEU A 230 10.77 -1.99 -7.50
CA LEU A 230 9.60 -2.28 -6.65
C LEU A 230 8.62 -1.09 -6.50
N ASP A 231 8.74 -0.06 -7.33
CA ASP A 231 7.98 1.19 -7.23
C ASP A 231 8.15 1.91 -5.85
N VAL A 232 9.23 1.62 -5.11
CA VAL A 232 9.55 2.24 -3.81
C VAL A 232 10.72 3.22 -3.91
N ILE A 233 10.47 4.51 -3.69
CA ILE A 233 11.53 5.53 -3.65
C ILE A 233 12.51 5.27 -2.48
N PRO A 234 13.83 5.11 -2.74
CA PRO A 234 14.86 4.92 -1.73
C PRO A 234 14.94 6.04 -0.69
N PRO A 235 15.36 5.75 0.55
CA PRO A 235 15.66 6.78 1.53
C PRO A 235 16.74 7.73 0.99
N ALA A 236 16.59 9.03 1.27
CA ALA A 236 17.51 10.08 0.82
C ALA A 236 17.79 10.17 -0.72
N PHE A 237 17.03 9.48 -1.58
CA PHE A 237 17.27 9.40 -3.03
C PHE A 237 17.55 10.76 -3.70
N GLU A 238 16.77 11.79 -3.37
CA GLU A 238 16.94 13.14 -3.91
C GLU A 238 18.24 13.85 -3.49
N HIS A 239 18.88 13.42 -2.40
CA HIS A 239 20.14 13.94 -1.91
C HIS A 239 21.33 13.13 -2.43
N LEU A 240 21.16 11.84 -2.74
CA LEU A 240 22.23 10.91 -3.10
C LEU A 240 22.39 10.68 -4.62
N ARG A 241 21.31 10.68 -5.42
CA ARG A 241 21.34 10.38 -6.87
C ARG A 241 22.27 11.30 -7.68
N ARG A 242 22.78 10.81 -8.82
CA ARG A 242 23.52 11.64 -9.80
C ARG A 242 22.64 12.80 -10.28
N LYS A 243 23.21 14.02 -10.36
CA LYS A 243 22.51 15.23 -10.83
C LYS A 243 23.42 16.06 -11.72
N LYS A 244 23.07 16.20 -13.00
CA LYS A 244 23.86 16.92 -14.04
C LYS A 244 24.24 18.37 -13.70
N ARG A 245 23.55 19.01 -12.73
CA ARG A 245 23.84 20.36 -12.20
C ARG A 245 23.61 20.41 -10.69
N ARG A 246 24.46 19.74 -9.92
CA ARG A 246 24.43 19.74 -8.44
C ARG A 246 25.05 21.05 -7.90
N ARG A 247 24.42 21.69 -6.92
CA ARG A 247 24.85 23.00 -6.32
C ARG A 247 25.48 22.90 -4.93
N LYS A 248 25.52 21.70 -4.36
CA LYS A 248 26.06 21.37 -3.03
C LYS A 248 26.85 20.07 -3.17
N PRO A 249 27.80 19.74 -2.27
CA PRO A 249 28.43 18.42 -2.24
C PRO A 249 27.41 17.28 -2.10
N VAL A 250 27.87 16.04 -2.26
CA VAL A 250 27.08 14.87 -1.88
C VAL A 250 27.12 14.74 -0.35
N PRO A 251 25.97 14.61 0.32
CA PRO A 251 25.93 14.24 1.74
C PRO A 251 26.08 12.72 1.86
N TYR A 252 27.34 12.24 1.88
CA TYR A 252 27.66 10.81 1.99
C TYR A 252 27.21 10.21 3.34
N ASP A 253 27.05 11.06 4.37
CA ASP A 253 26.42 10.76 5.67
C ASP A 253 25.03 10.13 5.56
N LEU A 254 24.30 10.39 4.48
CA LEU A 254 22.98 9.81 4.25
C LEU A 254 23.00 8.40 3.63
N ILE A 255 24.17 7.85 3.27
CA ILE A 255 24.26 6.54 2.61
C ILE A 255 24.05 5.38 3.60
N PRO A 256 24.80 5.25 4.72
CA PRO A 256 24.54 4.17 5.68
C PRO A 256 23.08 4.09 6.18
N PRO A 257 22.41 5.19 6.59
CA PRO A 257 21.00 5.15 7.01
C PRO A 257 20.02 4.99 5.85
N SER A 258 20.47 5.01 4.60
CA SER A 258 19.68 4.62 3.44
C SER A 258 19.81 3.13 3.15
N LEU A 259 21.04 2.61 3.10
CA LEU A 259 21.32 1.17 2.99
C LEU A 259 20.62 0.39 4.10
N ALA A 260 20.87 0.74 5.38
CA ALA A 260 20.30 0.05 6.54
C ALA A 260 18.76 -0.03 6.55
N ARG A 261 18.07 0.82 5.77
CA ARG A 261 16.62 0.74 5.54
C ARG A 261 16.25 -0.17 4.37
N MET A 262 16.98 -0.09 3.26
CA MET A 262 16.75 -0.98 2.10
C MET A 262 17.13 -2.44 2.40
N LEU A 263 18.00 -2.70 3.38
CA LEU A 263 18.31 -4.04 3.91
C LEU A 263 17.36 -4.51 5.02
N CYS A 264 16.37 -3.71 5.43
CA CYS A 264 15.55 -3.99 6.62
C CYS A 264 14.18 -4.58 6.27
N ALA A 265 13.95 -5.83 6.69
CA ALA A 265 12.67 -6.52 6.50
C ALA A 265 11.45 -5.76 7.07
N ASP A 266 11.58 -5.10 8.23
CA ASP A 266 10.52 -4.25 8.78
C ASP A 266 10.27 -2.98 7.97
N TRP A 267 11.29 -2.42 7.32
CA TRP A 267 11.11 -1.30 6.39
C TRP A 267 10.35 -1.76 5.15
N TRP A 268 10.75 -2.88 4.54
CA TRP A 268 10.04 -3.51 3.43
C TRP A 268 8.60 -3.89 3.79
N TYR A 269 8.35 -4.44 4.98
CA TYR A 269 6.99 -4.76 5.45
C TYR A 269 6.10 -3.51 5.47
N ARG A 270 6.60 -2.37 5.96
CA ARG A 270 5.86 -1.10 5.94
C ARG A 270 5.63 -0.57 4.52
N LYS A 271 6.48 -0.90 3.54
CA LYS A 271 6.32 -0.53 2.13
C LYS A 271 5.35 -1.46 1.39
N LEU A 272 5.61 -2.76 1.41
CA LEU A 272 4.81 -3.76 0.71
C LEU A 272 3.40 -3.88 1.31
N TRP A 273 3.23 -3.73 2.63
CA TRP A 273 1.88 -3.69 3.23
C TRP A 273 1.08 -2.43 2.82
N GLN A 274 1.75 -1.28 2.70
CA GLN A 274 1.12 -0.05 2.18
C GLN A 274 0.70 -0.26 0.72
N LEU A 275 1.62 -0.75 -0.13
CA LEU A 275 1.39 -1.01 -1.55
C LEU A 275 0.25 -2.02 -1.76
N ARG A 276 0.27 -3.15 -1.01
CA ARG A 276 -0.81 -4.15 -0.94
C ARG A 276 -2.16 -3.51 -0.64
N CYS A 277 -2.24 -2.68 0.39
CA CYS A 277 -3.49 -2.03 0.78
C CYS A 277 -4.00 -1.04 -0.28
N GLU A 278 -3.11 -0.28 -0.92
CA GLU A 278 -3.48 0.62 -2.01
C GLU A 278 -3.95 -0.15 -3.25
N TRP A 279 -3.20 -1.17 -3.67
CA TRP A 279 -3.53 -2.00 -4.84
C TRP A 279 -4.86 -2.75 -4.67
N ARG A 280 -5.07 -3.35 -3.49
CA ARG A 280 -6.33 -3.98 -3.09
C ARG A 280 -7.53 -3.05 -3.23
N GLU A 281 -7.40 -1.82 -2.74
CA GLU A 281 -8.49 -0.83 -2.78
C GLU A 281 -8.80 -0.40 -4.21
N GLU A 282 -7.79 -0.14 -5.03
CA GLU A 282 -7.99 0.25 -6.43
C GLU A 282 -8.60 -0.88 -7.27
N GLN A 283 -8.28 -2.16 -6.98
CA GLN A 283 -8.99 -3.31 -7.56
C GLN A 283 -10.46 -3.36 -7.11
N LEU A 284 -10.76 -3.09 -5.83
CA LEU A 284 -12.14 -3.01 -5.32
C LEU A 284 -12.92 -1.80 -5.90
N ARG A 285 -12.25 -0.68 -6.24
CA ARG A 285 -12.82 0.43 -7.03
C ARG A 285 -13.08 0.02 -8.49
N ALA A 286 -12.19 -0.76 -9.09
CA ALA A 286 -12.34 -1.28 -10.46
C ALA A 286 -13.61 -2.12 -10.61
N VAL A 287 -13.87 -3.04 -9.68
CA VAL A 287 -15.08 -3.89 -9.68
C VAL A 287 -16.34 -3.22 -9.09
N CYS A 288 -16.31 -1.90 -8.90
CA CYS A 288 -17.43 -1.09 -8.36
C CYS A 288 -17.90 -1.46 -6.95
N LEU A 289 -17.07 -2.09 -6.10
CA LEU A 289 -17.44 -2.36 -4.70
C LEU A 289 -17.34 -1.10 -3.81
N VAL A 290 -16.55 -0.11 -4.24
CA VAL A 290 -16.51 1.24 -3.67
C VAL A 290 -17.44 2.17 -4.46
N ASN A 291 -18.65 2.42 -3.94
CA ASN A 291 -19.62 3.35 -4.52
C ASN A 291 -20.72 3.74 -3.51
N LYS A 292 -21.53 4.76 -3.86
CA LYS A 292 -22.66 5.30 -3.07
C LYS A 292 -23.56 4.23 -2.42
N LYS A 293 -23.88 3.16 -3.15
CA LYS A 293 -24.85 2.12 -2.75
C LYS A 293 -24.22 0.90 -2.06
N ALA A 294 -22.89 0.76 -2.11
CA ALA A 294 -22.16 -0.34 -1.48
C ALA A 294 -21.38 0.19 -0.27
N SER A 295 -20.05 0.25 -0.36
CA SER A 295 -19.23 1.01 0.59
C SER A 295 -18.85 2.35 -0.03
N PRO A 296 -19.37 3.49 0.47
CA PRO A 296 -18.98 4.80 -0.03
C PRO A 296 -17.61 5.20 0.52
N TYR A 297 -16.90 6.03 -0.26
CA TYR A 297 -15.58 6.60 0.04
C TYR A 297 -14.40 5.62 0.05
N VAL A 298 -14.58 4.42 0.62
CA VAL A 298 -13.55 3.36 0.72
C VAL A 298 -14.22 2.00 0.95
N SER A 299 -13.53 0.89 0.68
CA SER A 299 -14.05 -0.47 0.83
C SER A 299 -14.34 -0.86 2.29
N PHE A 300 -15.20 -1.85 2.46
CA PHE A 300 -15.53 -2.41 3.79
C PHE A 300 -14.32 -3.10 4.45
N GLU A 301 -13.44 -3.73 3.65
CA GLU A 301 -12.17 -4.30 4.13
C GLU A 301 -11.27 -3.20 4.75
N ALA A 302 -11.14 -2.05 4.08
CA ALA A 302 -10.34 -0.93 4.59
C ALA A 302 -10.91 -0.32 5.89
N VAL A 303 -12.23 -0.27 6.05
CA VAL A 303 -12.87 0.19 7.30
C VAL A 303 -12.58 -0.79 8.45
N ILE A 304 -12.71 -2.10 8.23
CA ILE A 304 -12.38 -3.13 9.23
C ILE A 304 -10.90 -3.05 9.59
N HIS A 305 -9.99 -2.98 8.62
CA HIS A 305 -8.56 -2.80 8.87
C HIS A 305 -8.25 -1.53 9.67
N LYS A 306 -9.01 -0.44 9.47
CA LYS A 306 -8.84 0.80 10.25
C LYS A 306 -9.36 0.67 11.68
N ARG A 307 -10.46 -0.05 11.91
CA ARG A 307 -10.98 -0.40 13.24
C ARG A 307 -9.98 -1.26 14.01
N GLU A 308 -9.46 -2.32 13.40
CA GLU A 308 -8.47 -3.19 14.04
C GLU A 308 -7.13 -2.47 14.30
N GLN A 309 -6.69 -1.58 13.39
CA GLN A 309 -5.55 -0.71 13.68
C GLN A 309 -5.78 0.16 14.92
N ARG A 310 -6.96 0.79 15.04
CA ARG A 310 -7.32 1.59 16.23
C ARG A 310 -7.34 0.74 17.51
N ARG A 311 -7.90 -0.47 17.45
CA ARG A 311 -7.93 -1.42 18.58
C ARG A 311 -6.52 -1.75 19.07
N LYS A 312 -5.62 -2.18 18.15
CA LYS A 312 -4.22 -2.46 18.47
C LYS A 312 -3.44 -1.24 18.95
N SER A 313 -3.73 -0.04 18.44
CA SER A 313 -3.12 1.20 18.96
C SER A 313 -3.57 1.53 20.38
N LEU A 314 -4.85 1.34 20.71
CA LEU A 314 -5.37 1.57 22.06
C LEU A 314 -4.81 0.55 23.08
N GLU A 315 -4.75 -0.72 22.68
CA GLU A 315 -4.11 -1.81 23.42
C GLU A 315 -2.61 -1.53 23.66
N PHE A 316 -1.92 -0.97 22.66
CA PHE A 316 -0.54 -0.50 22.80
C PHE A 316 -0.42 0.66 23.80
N PHE A 317 -1.25 1.71 23.70
CA PHE A 317 -1.19 2.84 24.64
C PHE A 317 -1.48 2.39 26.09
N ARG A 318 -2.41 1.46 26.30
CA ARG A 318 -2.74 0.91 27.62
C ARG A 318 -1.62 0.14 28.28
N SER A 319 -0.81 -0.56 27.48
CA SER A 319 0.28 -1.42 27.94
C SER A 319 1.64 -0.72 28.05
N HIS A 320 1.70 0.58 27.77
CA HIS A 320 2.94 1.36 27.80
C HIS A 320 2.77 2.68 28.58
N GLU A 321 3.89 3.20 29.04
CA GLU A 321 4.01 4.44 29.78
C GLU A 321 5.24 5.22 29.29
N LEU A 322 5.34 6.48 29.69
CA LEU A 322 6.50 7.33 29.46
C LEU A 322 7.19 7.57 30.80
N VAL A 323 8.47 7.23 30.89
CA VAL A 323 9.31 7.42 32.09
C VAL A 323 10.28 8.57 31.84
N SER A 324 10.38 9.50 32.79
CA SER A 324 11.33 10.62 32.72
C SER A 324 12.75 10.18 33.13
N ASN A 325 13.75 11.02 32.89
CA ASN A 325 15.10 10.81 33.43
C ASN A 325 15.17 10.91 34.97
N GLU A 326 14.17 11.54 35.60
CA GLU A 326 14.07 11.77 37.04
C GLU A 326 13.23 10.68 37.75
N GLY A 327 12.58 9.80 36.97
CA GLY A 327 11.80 8.65 37.44
C GLY A 327 10.28 8.83 37.38
N ASP A 328 9.78 10.01 36.98
CA ASP A 328 8.33 10.26 36.82
C ASP A 328 7.73 9.33 35.77
N THR A 329 6.54 8.79 36.03
CA THR A 329 5.77 8.01 35.05
C THR A 329 4.54 8.78 34.57
N LEU A 330 4.24 8.68 33.28
CA LEU A 330 3.02 9.20 32.66
C LEU A 330 2.35 8.12 31.81
N ASP A 331 1.04 7.93 32.00
CA ASP A 331 0.23 7.00 31.21
C ASP A 331 0.17 7.43 29.74
N MET A 332 0.42 6.51 28.81
CA MET A 332 0.44 6.82 27.39
C MET A 332 -0.96 7.02 26.79
N GLU A 333 -2.01 6.38 27.31
CA GLU A 333 -3.39 6.67 26.90
C GLU A 333 -3.76 8.12 27.25
N ASP A 334 -3.41 8.60 28.45
CA ASP A 334 -3.64 9.98 28.86
C ASP A 334 -2.80 10.99 28.06
N VAL A 335 -1.51 10.73 27.86
CA VAL A 335 -0.65 11.60 27.04
C VAL A 335 -1.16 11.67 25.59
N VAL A 336 -1.62 10.56 25.01
CA VAL A 336 -2.24 10.55 23.67
C VAL A 336 -3.58 11.28 23.67
N ASN A 337 -4.41 11.13 24.70
CA ASN A 337 -5.71 11.78 24.83
C ASN A 337 -5.59 13.30 25.02
N ALA A 338 -4.61 13.78 25.78
CA ALA A 338 -4.30 15.21 25.90
C ALA A 338 -3.65 15.80 24.64
N SER A 339 -3.03 14.97 23.80
CA SER A 339 -2.32 15.42 22.60
C SER A 339 -3.24 15.95 21.49
N SER A 340 -2.66 16.68 20.54
CA SER A 340 -3.35 17.10 19.32
C SER A 340 -3.76 15.97 18.35
N SER A 341 -3.45 14.71 18.70
CA SER A 341 -3.93 13.51 18.00
C SER A 341 -5.39 13.22 18.32
N ASN A 342 -5.86 13.62 19.51
CA ASN A 342 -7.26 13.49 19.92
C ASN A 342 -8.18 14.26 18.93
N PRO A 343 -9.17 13.59 18.30
CA PRO A 343 -10.10 14.22 17.36
C PRO A 343 -10.80 15.45 17.93
N ALA A 344 -11.16 15.45 19.22
CA ALA A 344 -11.85 16.56 19.86
C ALA A 344 -10.96 17.81 19.96
N HIS A 345 -9.71 17.66 20.44
CA HIS A 345 -8.75 18.76 20.47
C HIS A 345 -8.41 19.25 19.06
N ARG A 346 -8.24 18.33 18.09
CA ARG A 346 -7.98 18.65 16.68
C ARG A 346 -9.12 19.45 16.04
N ARG A 347 -10.39 19.10 16.27
CA ARG A 347 -11.55 19.90 15.83
C ARG A 347 -11.52 21.27 16.49
N ASN A 348 -11.37 21.34 17.81
CA ASN A 348 -11.46 22.58 18.57
C ASN A 348 -10.38 23.59 18.13
N GLU A 349 -9.12 23.16 17.97
CA GLU A 349 -8.02 23.99 17.43
C GLU A 349 -8.34 24.49 16.01
N MET A 350 -8.90 23.64 15.15
CA MET A 350 -9.24 24.02 13.79
C MET A 350 -10.40 25.02 13.72
N MET A 351 -11.45 24.85 14.53
CA MET A 351 -12.57 25.80 14.61
C MET A 351 -12.12 27.16 15.14
N ALA A 352 -11.29 27.18 16.20
CA ALA A 352 -10.69 28.41 16.71
C ALA A 352 -9.81 29.09 15.65
N CYS A 353 -9.02 28.33 14.89
CA CYS A 353 -8.19 28.87 13.80
C CYS A 353 -9.02 29.43 12.63
N VAL A 354 -10.18 28.84 12.32
CA VAL A 354 -11.11 29.39 11.31
C VAL A 354 -11.80 30.66 11.81
N LYS A 355 -12.33 30.69 13.04
CA LYS A 355 -12.93 31.91 13.59
C LYS A 355 -11.90 33.03 13.73
N GLY A 356 -10.64 32.70 14.03
CA GLY A 356 -9.52 33.65 13.99
C GLY A 356 -9.30 34.27 12.60
N LEU A 357 -9.47 33.50 11.52
CA LEU A 357 -9.39 34.02 10.15
C LEU A 357 -10.61 34.86 9.75
N GLU A 358 -11.79 34.48 10.22
CA GLU A 358 -13.05 35.23 10.02
C GLU A 358 -12.97 36.63 10.65
N LEU A 359 -12.57 36.73 11.93
CA LEU A 359 -12.37 37.99 12.64
C LEU A 359 -11.33 38.88 11.95
N ILE A 360 -10.22 38.30 11.48
CA ILE A 360 -9.20 39.05 10.73
C ILE A 360 -9.75 39.57 9.39
N ALA A 361 -10.58 38.79 8.70
CA ALA A 361 -11.19 39.23 7.44
C ALA A 361 -12.20 40.37 7.67
N GLU A 362 -12.98 40.31 8.74
CA GLU A 362 -13.88 41.38 9.20
C GLU A 362 -13.10 42.67 9.49
N MET A 363 -12.06 42.61 10.33
CA MET A 363 -11.16 43.74 10.64
C MET A 363 -10.51 44.38 9.40
N ARG A 364 -10.29 43.60 8.34
CA ARG A 364 -9.63 44.04 7.10
C ARG A 364 -10.60 44.44 5.99
N GLY A 365 -11.90 44.24 6.20
CA GLY A 365 -12.90 44.39 5.15
C GLY A 365 -12.73 43.43 3.96
N ASP A 366 -11.97 42.35 4.12
CA ASP A 366 -11.84 41.27 3.14
C ASP A 366 -13.19 40.53 2.99
N CYS A 367 -13.38 39.77 1.91
CA CYS A 367 -14.56 38.91 1.71
C CYS A 367 -14.20 37.44 1.66
N ALA A 368 -15.08 36.59 2.18
CA ALA A 368 -14.96 35.14 2.15
C ALA A 368 -15.69 34.53 0.95
N VAL A 369 -15.03 33.63 0.23
CA VAL A 369 -15.62 32.84 -0.86
C VAL A 369 -15.35 31.36 -0.57
N PHE A 370 -16.41 30.56 -0.67
CA PHE A 370 -16.33 29.10 -0.62
C PHE A 370 -16.22 28.55 -2.04
N TYR A 371 -15.18 27.77 -2.30
CA TYR A 371 -14.97 27.12 -3.60
C TYR A 371 -15.07 25.61 -3.48
N THR A 372 -15.69 24.97 -4.48
CA THR A 372 -15.66 23.51 -4.66
C THR A 372 -14.95 23.19 -5.97
N ILE A 373 -13.96 22.30 -5.92
CA ILE A 373 -13.17 21.87 -7.07
C ILE A 373 -13.21 20.34 -7.15
N THR A 374 -13.74 19.83 -8.25
CA THR A 374 -13.89 18.39 -8.53
C THR A 374 -12.79 17.90 -9.47
N CYS A 375 -12.42 16.62 -9.43
CA CYS A 375 -11.59 16.00 -10.48
C CYS A 375 -12.39 15.77 -11.79
N PRO A 376 -11.73 15.75 -12.96
CA PRO A 376 -12.33 15.29 -14.21
C PRO A 376 -12.93 13.89 -14.13
N SER A 377 -13.92 13.58 -14.98
CA SER A 377 -14.64 12.30 -14.94
C SER A 377 -13.73 11.08 -15.07
N ARG A 378 -12.57 11.20 -15.74
CA ARG A 378 -11.58 10.12 -15.88
C ARG A 378 -11.01 9.56 -14.57
N PHE A 379 -11.12 10.31 -13.46
CA PHE A 379 -10.72 9.85 -12.12
C PHE A 379 -11.83 9.11 -11.36
N HIS A 380 -13.11 9.33 -11.72
CA HIS A 380 -14.26 8.75 -11.02
C HIS A 380 -14.53 7.34 -11.56
N ALA A 381 -14.37 6.34 -10.71
CA ALA A 381 -14.57 4.92 -11.00
C ALA A 381 -16.06 4.55 -11.18
N THR A 382 -16.97 5.22 -10.46
CA THR A 382 -18.41 4.89 -10.50
C THR A 382 -19.34 6.10 -10.61
N LEU A 383 -20.41 5.94 -11.38
CA LEU A 383 -21.49 6.92 -11.50
C LEU A 383 -22.36 6.90 -10.22
N ASN A 384 -23.09 7.99 -9.96
CA ASN A 384 -23.96 8.14 -8.77
C ASN A 384 -25.00 7.01 -8.57
N ASN A 385 -25.33 6.27 -9.64
CA ASN A 385 -26.24 5.13 -9.62
C ASN A 385 -25.57 3.79 -9.23
N GLY A 386 -24.25 3.76 -9.04
CA GLY A 386 -23.44 2.58 -8.69
C GLY A 386 -22.92 1.77 -9.89
N ARG A 387 -23.13 2.23 -11.14
CA ARG A 387 -22.59 1.57 -12.36
C ARG A 387 -21.15 2.02 -12.64
N PRO A 388 -20.36 1.21 -13.39
CA PRO A 388 -19.08 1.63 -13.96
C PRO A 388 -19.19 2.97 -14.68
N ASN A 389 -18.19 3.84 -14.52
CA ASN A 389 -18.04 5.02 -15.36
C ASN A 389 -17.23 4.66 -16.63
N PRO A 390 -17.80 4.76 -17.84
CA PRO A 390 -17.08 4.41 -19.07
C PRO A 390 -15.91 5.35 -19.40
N LYS A 391 -15.81 6.51 -18.75
CA LYS A 391 -14.69 7.45 -18.91
C LYS A 391 -13.47 7.16 -18.03
N TRP A 392 -13.56 6.23 -17.08
CA TRP A 392 -12.52 6.04 -16.06
C TRP A 392 -11.24 5.42 -16.63
N THR A 393 -10.12 6.14 -16.54
CA THR A 393 -8.81 5.74 -17.09
C THR A 393 -7.94 5.06 -16.03
N THR A 394 -8.51 4.07 -15.32
CA THR A 394 -7.90 3.33 -14.18
C THR A 394 -7.23 4.19 -13.09
N ALA A 395 -7.54 5.49 -13.06
CA ALA A 395 -6.80 6.45 -12.25
C ALA A 395 -7.11 6.31 -10.76
N THR A 396 -6.03 6.30 -9.97
CA THR A 396 -6.09 6.03 -8.53
C THR A 396 -6.63 7.23 -7.75
N VAL A 397 -7.11 6.98 -6.54
CA VAL A 397 -7.47 8.03 -5.58
C VAL A 397 -6.25 8.92 -5.30
N ARG A 398 -5.06 8.32 -5.21
CA ARG A 398 -3.78 9.02 -5.02
C ARG A 398 -3.54 10.05 -6.14
N GLN A 399 -3.60 9.61 -7.39
CA GLN A 399 -3.45 10.47 -8.57
C GLN A 399 -4.51 11.59 -8.63
N SER A 400 -5.74 11.34 -8.18
CA SER A 400 -6.77 12.40 -8.07
C SER A 400 -6.41 13.47 -7.02
N SER A 401 -5.69 13.10 -5.95
CA SER A 401 -5.16 14.06 -4.98
C SER A 401 -4.05 14.92 -5.60
N ASP A 402 -3.11 14.30 -6.31
CA ASP A 402 -1.91 14.98 -6.79
C ASP A 402 -2.20 15.87 -8.02
N TYR A 403 -3.13 15.48 -8.90
CA TYR A 403 -3.72 16.36 -9.92
C TYR A 403 -4.22 17.70 -9.32
N LEU A 404 -4.95 17.64 -8.19
CA LEU A 404 -5.45 18.85 -7.53
C LEU A 404 -4.32 19.66 -6.85
N VAL A 405 -3.27 18.99 -6.34
CA VAL A 405 -2.08 19.65 -5.80
C VAL A 405 -1.35 20.46 -6.88
N ASP A 406 -1.12 19.88 -8.06
CA ASP A 406 -0.37 20.53 -9.13
C ASP A 406 -1.18 21.58 -9.90
N MET A 407 -2.47 21.33 -10.14
CA MET A 407 -3.42 22.35 -10.61
C MET A 407 -3.39 23.58 -9.68
N PHE A 408 -3.39 23.36 -8.36
CA PHE A 408 -3.33 24.42 -7.37
C PHE A 408 -1.93 25.07 -7.24
N ALA A 409 -0.85 24.32 -7.46
CA ALA A 409 0.50 24.87 -7.53
C ALA A 409 0.67 25.81 -8.73
N ALA A 410 0.18 25.40 -9.90
CA ALA A 410 0.20 26.20 -11.11
C ALA A 410 -0.71 27.45 -10.98
N PHE A 411 -1.89 27.32 -10.37
CA PHE A 411 -2.74 28.45 -9.99
C PHE A 411 -2.02 29.43 -9.04
N ARG A 412 -1.37 28.94 -7.97
CA ARG A 412 -0.61 29.80 -7.04
C ARG A 412 0.55 30.53 -7.73
N LYS A 413 1.23 29.89 -8.69
CA LYS A 413 2.27 30.54 -9.52
C LYS A 413 1.68 31.67 -10.38
N ALA A 414 0.49 31.48 -10.94
CA ALA A 414 -0.21 32.53 -11.69
C ALA A 414 -0.69 33.69 -10.79
N MET A 415 -1.26 33.38 -9.62
CA MET A 415 -1.62 34.38 -8.59
C MET A 415 -0.43 35.26 -8.21
N HIS A 416 0.74 34.64 -7.95
CA HIS A 416 1.97 35.36 -7.64
C HIS A 416 2.43 36.27 -8.78
N LYS A 417 2.39 35.81 -10.04
CA LYS A 417 2.73 36.67 -11.20
C LYS A 417 1.75 37.85 -11.35
N ALA A 418 0.49 37.67 -10.95
CA ALA A 418 -0.54 38.72 -10.98
C ALA A 418 -0.60 39.59 -9.71
N GLY A 419 0.32 39.42 -8.75
CA GLY A 419 0.34 40.17 -7.48
C GLY A 419 -0.83 39.91 -6.52
N MET A 420 -1.79 39.04 -6.88
CA MET A 420 -2.99 38.75 -6.10
C MET A 420 -2.68 37.84 -4.91
N ARG A 421 -3.27 38.11 -3.74
CA ARG A 421 -2.96 37.39 -2.49
C ARG A 421 -4.22 37.04 -1.71
N TRP A 422 -4.23 35.85 -1.12
CA TRP A 422 -5.38 35.28 -0.40
C TRP A 422 -4.93 34.31 0.71
N TYR A 423 -5.76 34.14 1.73
CA TYR A 423 -5.51 33.27 2.89
C TYR A 423 -6.75 32.45 3.20
N GLY A 424 -6.62 31.37 3.96
CA GLY A 424 -7.74 30.47 4.22
C GLY A 424 -7.33 29.04 4.52
N VAL A 425 -8.26 28.13 4.22
CA VAL A 425 -8.11 26.69 4.47
C VAL A 425 -8.72 25.88 3.33
N ARG A 426 -8.01 24.83 2.92
CA ARG A 426 -8.46 23.81 1.97
C ARG A 426 -8.74 22.50 2.70
N VAL A 427 -9.95 22.00 2.56
CA VAL A 427 -10.39 20.64 2.91
C VAL A 427 -10.27 19.76 1.65
N ALA A 428 -9.89 18.50 1.82
CA ALA A 428 -10.01 17.47 0.80
C ALA A 428 -10.93 16.37 1.33
N GLU A 429 -12.00 16.07 0.61
CA GLU A 429 -12.99 15.02 0.91
C GLU A 429 -13.01 13.97 -0.21
N PRO A 430 -13.43 12.72 0.08
CA PRO A 430 -13.78 11.74 -0.93
C PRO A 430 -15.17 12.01 -1.52
N HIS A 431 -15.32 11.82 -2.83
CA HIS A 431 -16.61 11.50 -3.42
C HIS A 431 -17.02 10.06 -3.12
N HIS A 432 -18.28 9.71 -3.38
CA HIS A 432 -18.87 8.40 -3.09
C HIS A 432 -18.09 7.16 -3.58
N ASP A 433 -17.17 7.33 -4.54
CA ASP A 433 -16.31 6.29 -5.13
C ASP A 433 -14.81 6.41 -4.74
N GLY A 434 -14.52 7.24 -3.73
CA GLY A 434 -13.17 7.52 -3.22
C GLY A 434 -12.44 8.68 -3.92
N THR A 435 -12.93 9.21 -5.04
CA THR A 435 -12.23 10.25 -5.81
C THR A 435 -12.09 11.55 -5.03
N VAL A 436 -10.90 12.15 -4.97
CA VAL A 436 -10.66 13.37 -4.18
C VAL A 436 -11.38 14.56 -4.82
N HIS A 437 -12.06 15.35 -3.99
CA HIS A 437 -12.49 16.70 -4.31
C HIS A 437 -12.10 17.68 -3.21
N TRP A 438 -11.99 18.96 -3.54
CA TRP A 438 -11.54 20.00 -2.61
C TRP A 438 -12.61 21.04 -2.33
N HIS A 439 -12.76 21.37 -1.05
CA HIS A 439 -13.48 22.55 -0.59
C HIS A 439 -12.48 23.57 -0.05
N LEU A 440 -12.62 24.83 -0.45
CA LEU A 440 -11.72 25.91 -0.01
C LEU A 440 -12.51 27.07 0.56
N LEU A 441 -12.29 27.38 1.83
CA LEU A 441 -12.73 28.63 2.44
C LEU A 441 -11.61 29.66 2.28
N CYS A 442 -11.83 30.69 1.48
CA CYS A 442 -10.80 31.63 1.06
C CYS A 442 -11.21 33.08 1.33
N PHE A 443 -10.33 33.83 2.00
CA PHE A 443 -10.48 35.25 2.30
C PHE A 443 -9.55 36.08 1.38
N MET A 444 -10.10 37.13 0.79
CA MET A 444 -9.40 38.02 -0.14
C MET A 444 -10.05 39.40 -0.20
N ARG A 445 -9.32 40.39 -0.72
CA ARG A 445 -9.85 41.75 -0.91
C ARG A 445 -11.04 41.75 -1.85
N LYS A 446 -12.10 42.49 -1.48
CA LYS A 446 -13.35 42.63 -2.26
C LYS A 446 -13.11 42.96 -3.74
N LYS A 447 -12.14 43.82 -4.05
CA LYS A 447 -11.74 44.20 -5.42
C LYS A 447 -11.05 43.08 -6.22
N GLU A 448 -10.28 42.23 -5.56
CA GLU A 448 -9.52 41.13 -6.21
C GLU A 448 -10.42 39.89 -6.45
N ARG A 449 -11.52 39.75 -5.70
CA ARG A 449 -12.45 38.59 -5.74
C ARG A 449 -12.77 38.08 -7.14
N ARG A 450 -13.26 38.93 -8.05
CA ARG A 450 -13.67 38.52 -9.40
C ARG A 450 -12.49 37.92 -10.18
N SER A 451 -11.33 38.55 -10.13
CA SER A 451 -10.10 38.11 -10.79
C SER A 451 -9.56 36.80 -10.21
N VAL A 452 -9.56 36.65 -8.89
CA VAL A 452 -9.16 35.41 -8.20
C VAL A 452 -10.10 34.26 -8.56
N THR A 453 -11.42 34.46 -8.51
CA THR A 453 -12.43 33.46 -8.91
C THR A 453 -12.27 33.05 -10.38
N ALA A 454 -12.09 34.01 -11.29
CA ALA A 454 -11.92 33.74 -12.71
C ALA A 454 -10.61 32.98 -13.03
N LEU A 455 -9.52 33.36 -12.37
CA LEU A 455 -8.23 32.67 -12.51
C LEU A 455 -8.30 31.24 -11.97
N LEU A 456 -8.89 31.02 -10.79
CA LEU A 456 -9.04 29.69 -10.21
C LEU A 456 -9.91 28.79 -11.10
N ARG A 457 -11.04 29.31 -11.62
CA ARG A 457 -11.87 28.63 -12.62
C ARG A 457 -11.04 28.22 -13.84
N LYS A 458 -10.22 29.12 -14.41
CA LYS A 458 -9.33 28.87 -15.58
C LYS A 458 -8.26 27.79 -15.34
N PHE A 459 -7.98 27.41 -14.10
CA PHE A 459 -7.18 26.21 -13.81
C PHE A 459 -8.08 24.97 -13.61
N ALA A 460 -9.11 25.06 -12.76
CA ALA A 460 -10.01 23.94 -12.46
C ALA A 460 -10.73 23.31 -13.67
N ILE A 461 -11.13 24.13 -14.66
CA ILE A 461 -11.88 23.67 -15.86
C ILE A 461 -10.99 23.33 -17.06
N ARG A 462 -9.66 23.43 -16.94
CA ARG A 462 -8.75 23.34 -18.09
C ARG A 462 -8.67 21.93 -18.67
N GLU A 463 -8.51 20.95 -17.78
CA GLU A 463 -8.30 19.57 -18.18
C GLU A 463 -9.62 18.88 -18.48
N ASP A 464 -9.67 18.09 -19.55
CA ASP A 464 -10.89 17.47 -20.09
C ASP A 464 -12.03 18.50 -20.31
N ARG A 465 -11.68 19.74 -20.69
CA ARG A 465 -12.61 20.89 -20.79
C ARG A 465 -13.87 20.56 -21.60
N GLU A 466 -13.73 19.78 -22.66
CA GLU A 466 -14.80 19.36 -23.56
C GLU A 466 -15.95 18.66 -22.81
N GLU A 467 -15.66 17.90 -21.75
CA GLU A 467 -16.68 17.14 -21.02
C GLU A 467 -17.73 18.00 -20.30
N LEU A 468 -17.42 19.28 -20.11
CA LEU A 468 -18.26 20.22 -19.36
C LEU A 468 -19.22 21.01 -20.26
N GLY A 469 -19.03 20.98 -21.59
CA GLY A 469 -19.85 21.76 -22.53
C GLY A 469 -19.94 23.25 -22.14
N SER A 470 -21.15 23.77 -21.96
CA SER A 470 -21.40 25.11 -21.39
C SER A 470 -21.38 25.13 -19.84
N ASN A 471 -21.76 24.02 -19.19
CA ASN A 471 -21.95 23.95 -17.74
C ASN A 471 -20.67 23.52 -17.00
N THR A 472 -19.90 24.50 -16.52
CA THR A 472 -18.70 24.24 -15.70
C THR A 472 -19.00 23.90 -14.22
N GLY A 473 -20.27 23.93 -13.81
CA GLY A 473 -20.72 23.68 -12.44
C GLY A 473 -20.41 22.29 -11.85
N PRO A 474 -20.29 21.19 -12.62
CA PRO A 474 -19.82 19.90 -12.09
C PRO A 474 -18.36 19.92 -11.64
N ARG A 475 -17.53 20.81 -12.24
CA ARG A 475 -16.09 20.89 -11.98
C ARG A 475 -15.69 22.00 -11.01
N PHE A 476 -16.36 23.15 -11.08
CA PHE A 476 -16.01 24.33 -10.30
C PHE A 476 -17.25 25.11 -9.85
N LYS A 477 -17.43 25.22 -8.52
CA LYS A 477 -18.45 26.08 -7.89
C LYS A 477 -17.76 27.15 -7.04
N ALA A 478 -18.36 28.33 -6.98
CA ALA A 478 -17.87 29.47 -6.21
C ALA A 478 -19.06 30.22 -5.57
N GLU A 479 -19.16 30.15 -4.25
CA GLU A 479 -20.22 30.80 -3.47
C GLU A 479 -19.63 31.95 -2.65
N LEU A 480 -20.16 33.16 -2.82
CA LEU A 480 -19.82 34.30 -1.98
C LEU A 480 -20.59 34.17 -0.66
N ILE A 481 -19.86 34.01 0.44
CA ILE A 481 -20.47 33.87 1.77
C ILE A 481 -21.13 35.19 2.15
N ASN A 482 -22.40 35.11 2.53
CA ASN A 482 -23.22 36.23 2.98
C ASN A 482 -23.46 36.09 4.49
N PRO A 483 -23.03 37.04 5.33
CA PRO A 483 -23.26 36.99 6.78
C PRO A 483 -24.72 36.74 7.19
N ARG A 484 -25.70 37.16 6.40
CA ARG A 484 -27.14 36.90 6.65
C ARG A 484 -27.56 35.42 6.48
N LYS A 485 -26.72 34.57 5.86
CA LYS A 485 -26.97 33.13 5.67
C LYS A 485 -26.11 32.23 6.56
N GLY A 486 -25.07 32.78 7.19
CA GLY A 486 -24.09 32.03 7.97
C GLY A 486 -22.70 32.68 7.91
N SER A 487 -21.86 32.37 8.89
CA SER A 487 -20.50 32.89 8.93
C SER A 487 -19.53 31.98 8.14
N PRO A 488 -18.38 32.49 7.71
CA PRO A 488 -17.28 31.67 7.18
C PRO A 488 -16.98 30.40 7.99
N THR A 489 -17.08 30.48 9.32
CA THR A 489 -16.91 29.38 10.27
C THR A 489 -18.05 28.38 10.20
N SER A 490 -19.32 28.81 10.13
CA SER A 490 -20.46 27.87 10.01
C SER A 490 -20.46 27.14 8.66
N TYR A 491 -20.05 27.82 7.58
CA TYR A 491 -19.91 27.23 6.24
C TYR A 491 -18.93 26.03 6.21
N ILE A 492 -17.82 26.09 6.96
CA ILE A 492 -16.85 24.99 6.99
C ILE A 492 -17.07 23.99 8.13
N ALA A 493 -17.81 24.35 9.18
CA ALA A 493 -18.06 23.50 10.36
C ALA A 493 -18.52 22.07 10.00
N LYS A 494 -19.47 21.94 9.06
CA LYS A 494 -19.99 20.66 8.59
C LYS A 494 -18.89 19.75 8.03
N TYR A 495 -17.98 20.32 7.24
CA TYR A 495 -16.83 19.63 6.64
C TYR A 495 -15.77 19.28 7.71
N VAL A 496 -15.61 20.11 8.75
CA VAL A 496 -14.73 19.80 9.89
C VAL A 496 -15.24 18.57 10.66
N SER A 497 -16.51 18.57 11.09
CA SER A 497 -17.08 17.41 11.82
C SER A 497 -17.11 16.14 10.96
N LYS A 498 -17.53 16.22 9.68
CA LYS A 498 -17.51 15.11 8.70
C LYS A 498 -16.17 14.38 8.58
N ASN A 499 -15.04 15.05 8.82
CA ASN A 499 -13.70 14.50 8.55
C ASN A 499 -12.93 14.06 9.80
N ILE A 500 -13.43 14.39 11.00
CA ILE A 500 -12.66 14.25 12.24
C ILE A 500 -13.32 13.24 13.18
N ASP A 501 -14.55 13.48 13.62
CA ASP A 501 -15.24 12.64 14.61
C ASP A 501 -16.78 12.57 14.49
N GLY A 502 -17.39 13.25 13.51
CA GLY A 502 -18.84 13.24 13.33
C GLY A 502 -19.63 13.91 14.46
N ARG A 503 -18.99 14.60 15.42
CA ARG A 503 -19.68 15.20 16.56
C ARG A 503 -20.67 16.28 16.11
N GLY A 504 -21.87 16.23 16.68
CA GLY A 504 -22.99 17.12 16.34
C GLY A 504 -23.70 16.74 15.04
N LEU A 505 -23.41 15.56 14.49
CA LEU A 505 -23.99 15.03 13.24
C LEU A 505 -24.44 13.56 13.39
N SER A 506 -24.79 13.13 14.62
CA SER A 506 -25.29 11.78 14.92
C SER A 506 -26.53 11.42 14.10
N ASP A 507 -27.46 12.38 14.03
CA ASP A 507 -28.82 12.21 13.52
C ASP A 507 -28.97 12.79 12.10
N GLU A 508 -27.86 13.30 11.53
CA GLU A 508 -27.80 13.79 10.16
C GLU A 508 -27.44 12.67 9.17
N ILE A 509 -28.16 12.62 8.05
CA ILE A 509 -27.91 11.72 6.91
C ILE A 509 -27.14 12.48 5.82
N SER A 510 -26.10 11.85 5.26
CA SER A 510 -25.37 12.39 4.12
C SER A 510 -26.22 12.39 2.85
N ALA A 511 -26.48 13.56 2.26
CA ALA A 511 -27.11 13.64 0.93
C ALA A 511 -26.26 12.94 -0.17
N GLU A 512 -24.95 12.86 0.02
CA GLU A 512 -24.04 12.21 -0.93
C GLU A 512 -24.09 10.68 -0.83
N THR A 513 -24.22 10.08 0.36
CA THR A 513 -24.13 8.62 0.55
C THR A 513 -25.40 7.93 1.04
N GLY A 514 -26.33 8.65 1.64
CA GLY A 514 -27.53 8.09 2.29
C GLY A 514 -27.26 7.40 3.63
N LYS A 515 -26.03 7.46 4.16
CA LYS A 515 -25.64 6.89 5.46
C LYS A 515 -25.49 7.99 6.53
N SER A 516 -25.40 7.61 7.80
CA SER A 516 -25.17 8.57 8.91
C SER A 516 -23.87 9.35 8.70
N LEU A 517 -23.80 10.57 9.21
CA LEU A 517 -22.56 11.35 9.18
C LEU A 517 -21.51 10.86 10.19
N ARG A 518 -21.88 10.04 11.17
CA ARG A 518 -20.93 9.33 12.05
C ARG A 518 -20.17 8.23 11.29
N ASP A 519 -20.88 7.34 10.60
CA ASP A 519 -20.26 6.29 9.78
C ASP A 519 -19.44 6.89 8.64
N SER A 520 -19.96 7.98 8.05
CA SER A 520 -19.24 8.76 7.03
C SER A 520 -17.89 9.26 7.55
N ALA A 521 -17.80 9.75 8.79
CA ALA A 521 -16.55 10.22 9.38
C ALA A 521 -15.53 9.10 9.63
N GLU A 522 -15.99 7.87 9.95
CA GLU A 522 -15.09 6.72 10.01
C GLU A 522 -14.57 6.32 8.62
N ASN A 523 -15.44 6.18 7.62
CA ASN A 523 -15.04 5.86 6.25
C ASN A 523 -14.07 6.90 5.67
N VAL A 524 -14.32 8.20 5.90
CA VAL A 524 -13.43 9.31 5.51
C VAL A 524 -12.08 9.23 6.24
N GLY A 525 -12.07 8.85 7.51
CA GLY A 525 -10.84 8.63 8.28
C GLY A 525 -10.02 7.41 7.83
N ALA A 526 -10.68 6.35 7.38
CA ALA A 526 -10.04 5.18 6.77
C ALA A 526 -9.45 5.54 5.39
N TRP A 527 -10.25 6.14 4.52
CA TRP A 527 -9.85 6.68 3.21
C TRP A 527 -8.61 7.59 3.28
N ALA A 528 -8.65 8.61 4.14
CA ALA A 528 -7.56 9.57 4.27
C ALA A 528 -6.26 8.92 4.76
N SER A 529 -6.38 7.90 5.63
CA SER A 529 -5.25 7.12 6.14
C SER A 529 -4.65 6.20 5.08
N LEU A 530 -5.49 5.59 4.23
CA LEU A 530 -5.10 4.62 3.21
C LEU A 530 -4.32 5.31 2.07
N HIS A 531 -4.94 6.28 1.41
CA HIS A 531 -4.37 6.99 0.26
C HIS A 531 -3.42 8.14 0.66
N ARG A 532 -3.11 8.28 1.96
CA ARG A 532 -2.27 9.34 2.56
C ARG A 532 -2.69 10.76 2.13
N VAL A 533 -3.99 11.02 2.14
CA VAL A 533 -4.57 12.33 1.78
C VAL A 533 -4.60 13.22 3.01
N GLN A 534 -3.79 14.29 3.03
CA GLN A 534 -3.90 15.34 4.04
C GLN A 534 -5.24 16.06 3.86
N GLN A 535 -6.20 15.79 4.75
CA GLN A 535 -7.55 16.37 4.71
C GLN A 535 -7.55 17.90 4.85
N PHE A 536 -6.78 18.47 5.78
CA PHE A 536 -6.83 19.92 6.09
C PHE A 536 -5.50 20.63 5.86
N ARG A 537 -5.54 21.76 5.15
CA ARG A 537 -4.39 22.62 4.90
C ARG A 537 -4.75 24.10 4.99
N PHE A 538 -4.29 24.77 6.04
CA PHE A 538 -4.31 26.23 6.12
C PHE A 538 -3.21 26.85 5.26
N PHE A 539 -3.44 28.05 4.74
CA PHE A 539 -2.48 28.82 3.95
C PHE A 539 -2.62 30.33 4.19
N GLY A 540 -1.52 31.07 4.02
CA GLY A 540 -1.48 32.52 4.25
C GLY A 540 -1.45 32.94 5.73
N ILE A 541 -1.17 32.01 6.65
CA ILE A 541 -1.06 32.27 8.10
C ILE A 541 0.30 31.83 8.69
N PRO A 542 0.70 32.38 9.85
CA PRO A 542 1.70 31.83 10.76
C PRO A 542 1.49 30.33 11.10
N GLY A 543 2.56 29.68 11.57
CA GLY A 543 2.55 28.24 11.82
C GLY A 543 1.74 27.86 13.06
N ARG A 544 0.84 26.86 12.93
CA ARG A 544 0.09 26.30 14.07
C ARG A 544 0.96 25.50 15.05
N GLN A 545 2.09 24.94 14.60
CA GLN A 545 3.02 24.28 15.53
C GLN A 545 3.69 25.29 16.47
N ALA A 546 4.12 26.46 15.97
CA ALA A 546 4.66 27.51 16.84
C ALA A 546 3.64 28.01 17.88
N TYR A 547 2.35 28.08 17.52
CA TYR A 547 1.26 28.35 18.47
C TYR A 547 1.14 27.27 19.56
N ARG A 548 1.34 25.98 19.22
CA ARG A 548 1.34 24.89 20.21
C ARG A 548 2.54 24.97 21.15
N GLU A 549 3.74 25.23 20.63
CA GLU A 549 4.94 25.41 21.47
C GLU A 549 4.81 26.62 22.41
N LEU A 550 4.21 27.73 21.94
CA LEU A 550 3.94 28.90 22.79
C LEU A 550 2.96 28.59 23.93
N ARG A 551 1.93 27.76 23.68
CA ARG A 551 1.02 27.29 24.74
C ARG A 551 1.70 26.35 25.73
N LEU A 552 2.61 25.48 25.24
CA LEU A 552 3.40 24.60 26.10
C LEU A 552 4.33 25.44 27.00
N LEU A 553 5.00 26.44 26.43
CA LEU A 553 5.84 27.39 27.17
C LEU A 553 5.06 28.22 28.20
N ALA A 554 3.85 28.69 27.85
CA ALA A 554 2.97 29.39 28.78
C ALA A 554 2.55 28.49 29.95
N GLY A 555 2.14 27.25 29.68
CA GLY A 555 1.80 26.27 30.72
C GLY A 555 2.99 25.80 31.57
N GLN A 556 4.21 25.81 31.02
CA GLN A 556 5.45 25.59 31.77
C GLN A 556 5.77 26.79 32.67
N ALA A 557 5.67 28.01 32.14
CA ALA A 557 5.86 29.23 32.91
C ALA A 557 4.87 29.32 34.07
N LEU A 558 3.58 29.01 33.86
CA LEU A 558 2.56 29.04 34.89
C LEU A 558 2.81 28.05 36.05
N ARG A 559 3.53 26.94 35.82
CA ARG A 559 3.95 26.01 36.89
C ARG A 559 5.21 26.47 37.62
N ASN A 560 6.11 27.18 36.92
CA ASN A 560 7.38 27.65 37.48
C ASN A 560 7.25 29.05 38.11
N GLN A 561 6.11 29.73 37.94
CA GLN A 561 5.73 30.93 38.65
C GLN A 561 4.87 30.54 39.86
N GLY A 562 5.37 30.78 41.08
CA GLY A 562 4.59 30.71 42.32
C GLY A 562 3.63 31.90 42.46
N ASP A 563 3.67 32.62 43.57
CA ASP A 563 2.78 33.77 43.88
C ASP A 563 2.95 35.04 43.01
N LYS A 564 3.44 34.89 41.77
CA LYS A 564 3.51 35.99 40.80
C LYS A 564 2.11 36.30 40.28
N LYS A 565 1.77 37.60 40.23
CA LYS A 565 0.45 38.08 39.81
C LYS A 565 0.13 37.64 38.38
N ALA A 566 -1.08 37.12 38.18
CA ALA A 566 -1.58 36.72 36.86
C ALA A 566 -1.45 37.87 35.85
N GLY A 567 -0.94 37.56 34.65
CA GLY A 567 -0.68 38.54 33.60
C GLY A 567 0.70 39.20 33.64
N ALA A 568 1.61 38.78 34.53
CA ALA A 568 3.02 39.14 34.43
C ALA A 568 3.64 38.61 33.11
N PRO A 569 4.51 39.38 32.42
CA PRO A 569 5.20 38.90 31.22
C PRO A 569 6.00 37.62 31.48
N VAL A 570 5.88 36.67 30.56
CA VAL A 570 6.63 35.41 30.57
C VAL A 570 7.99 35.59 29.89
N LEU A 571 8.08 36.50 28.92
CA LEU A 571 9.28 36.74 28.12
C LEU A 571 9.67 38.22 28.12
N GLU A 572 10.97 38.50 28.26
CA GLU A 572 11.53 39.87 28.35
C GLU A 572 11.17 40.76 27.16
N ASN A 573 11.15 40.18 25.95
CA ASN A 573 10.81 40.90 24.73
C ASN A 573 9.28 41.03 24.59
N ALA A 574 8.74 42.23 24.84
CA ALA A 574 7.30 42.51 24.84
C ALA A 574 6.57 42.17 23.51
N GLN A 575 7.27 42.16 22.35
CA GLN A 575 6.66 41.70 21.09
C GLN A 575 6.51 40.17 21.05
N LEU A 576 7.52 39.45 21.55
CA LEU A 576 7.50 38.00 21.66
C LEU A 576 6.48 37.52 22.71
N ASP A 577 6.46 38.18 23.87
CA ASP A 577 5.50 37.92 24.95
C ASP A 577 4.05 38.14 24.50
N ALA A 578 3.77 39.23 23.78
CA ALA A 578 2.45 39.49 23.22
C ALA A 578 2.01 38.45 22.15
N VAL A 579 2.93 37.66 21.57
CA VAL A 579 2.59 36.49 20.73
C VAL A 579 2.32 35.26 21.59
N LEU A 580 3.02 35.09 22.72
CA LEU A 580 2.80 34.01 23.70
C LEU A 580 1.44 34.16 24.39
N ALA A 581 1.15 35.31 25.00
CA ALA A 581 -0.12 35.57 25.68
C ALA A 581 -1.33 35.40 24.73
N ALA A 582 -1.18 35.81 23.47
CA ALA A 582 -2.20 35.62 22.45
C ALA A 582 -2.42 34.13 22.06
N ALA A 583 -1.38 33.30 22.14
CA ALA A 583 -1.49 31.86 21.92
C ALA A 583 -2.09 31.14 23.15
N ASP A 584 -1.76 31.59 24.36
CA ASP A 584 -2.22 31.01 25.63
C ASP A 584 -3.71 31.26 25.91
N VAL A 585 -4.18 32.50 25.71
CA VAL A 585 -5.63 32.84 25.68
C VAL A 585 -6.37 32.10 24.55
N GLY A 586 -5.64 31.51 23.59
CA GLY A 586 -6.18 30.72 22.49
C GLY A 586 -6.75 31.53 21.32
N CYS A 587 -6.57 32.86 21.34
CA CYS A 587 -7.11 33.74 20.32
C CYS A 587 -6.25 33.72 19.06
N PHE A 588 -6.58 32.82 18.12
CA PHE A 588 -5.92 32.74 16.82
C PHE A 588 -5.91 34.07 16.04
N ALA A 589 -6.93 34.92 16.20
CA ALA A 589 -6.93 36.26 15.58
C ALA A 589 -5.77 37.10 16.11
N THR A 590 -5.67 37.25 17.43
CA THR A 590 -4.60 38.03 18.08
C THR A 590 -3.23 37.40 17.83
N TYR A 591 -3.08 36.07 17.90
CA TYR A 591 -1.83 35.37 17.61
C TYR A 591 -1.32 35.66 16.18
N ILE A 592 -2.21 35.57 15.18
CA ILE A 592 -1.85 35.84 13.79
C ILE A 592 -1.50 37.32 13.61
N MET A 593 -2.26 38.25 14.21
CA MET A 593 -1.98 39.69 14.11
C MET A 593 -0.67 40.09 14.79
N LYS A 594 -0.36 39.55 15.98
CA LYS A 594 0.90 39.80 16.69
C LYS A 594 2.11 39.19 15.96
N GLN A 595 1.92 38.11 15.20
CA GLN A 595 2.91 37.57 14.23
C GLN A 595 3.08 38.42 12.95
N GLY A 596 2.51 39.63 12.89
CA GLY A 596 2.55 40.54 11.74
C GLY A 596 1.32 40.45 10.81
N GLY A 597 0.37 39.56 11.09
CA GLY A 597 -0.88 39.39 10.36
C GLY A 597 -0.88 38.30 9.30
N VAL A 598 -2.01 38.21 8.59
CA VAL A 598 -2.17 37.32 7.42
C VAL A 598 -1.28 37.75 6.26
N LEU A 599 -0.89 36.78 5.44
CA LEU A 599 -0.08 36.96 4.23
C LEU A 599 1.38 37.42 4.46
N VAL A 600 1.87 37.45 5.71
CA VAL A 600 3.29 37.68 5.99
C VAL A 600 4.14 36.51 5.46
N PRO A 601 5.24 36.75 4.72
CA PRO A 601 6.16 35.69 4.33
C PRO A 601 6.89 35.10 5.54
N ARG A 602 7.08 33.78 5.60
CA ARG A 602 7.66 33.07 6.78
C ARG A 602 8.98 33.67 7.30
N LYS A 603 9.80 34.28 6.43
CA LYS A 603 11.05 34.95 6.83
C LYS A 603 10.87 36.19 7.73
N HIS A 604 9.65 36.72 7.85
CA HIS A 604 9.27 37.84 8.71
C HIS A 604 8.36 37.46 9.90
N HIS A 605 8.05 36.17 10.11
CA HIS A 605 7.34 35.75 11.33
C HIS A 605 8.25 35.92 12.55
N ILE A 606 7.71 36.48 13.63
CA ILE A 606 8.38 36.71 14.92
C ILE A 606 8.66 35.38 15.63
N VAL A 607 7.72 34.43 15.59
CA VAL A 607 7.90 33.11 16.23
C VAL A 607 7.82 31.99 15.21
N ARG A 608 8.76 31.04 15.31
CA ARG A 608 8.83 29.83 14.47
C ARG A 608 9.13 28.64 15.38
N THR A 609 8.68 27.45 15.00
CA THR A 609 9.11 26.21 15.66
C THR A 609 10.61 26.02 15.44
N ALA A 610 11.35 25.86 16.53
CA ALA A 610 12.73 25.43 16.55
C ALA A 610 12.80 23.90 16.45
N TYR A 611 13.73 23.42 15.65
CA TYR A 611 14.04 22.00 15.50
C TYR A 611 15.51 21.76 15.84
N GLU A 612 15.84 20.53 16.15
CA GLU A 612 17.21 20.05 16.29
C GLU A 612 17.32 18.58 15.90
N LEU A 613 18.54 18.08 15.81
CA LEU A 613 18.81 16.66 15.68
C LEU A 613 18.62 16.00 17.04
N ASN A 614 18.02 14.81 17.08
CA ASN A 614 17.97 13.99 18.28
C ASN A 614 19.37 13.48 18.62
N GLU A 615 19.73 13.46 19.90
CA GLU A 615 21.04 12.97 20.34
C GLU A 615 21.19 11.47 20.09
N GLU A 616 20.13 10.69 20.34
CA GLU A 616 20.10 9.26 20.06
C GLU A 616 19.83 9.01 18.55
N PRO A 617 20.64 8.17 17.88
CA PRO A 617 20.38 7.77 16.49
C PRO A 617 19.14 6.86 16.42
N THR A 618 18.48 6.81 15.27
CA THR A 618 17.45 5.79 15.01
C THR A 618 18.10 4.40 14.85
N PRO A 619 17.32 3.29 14.82
CA PRO A 619 17.83 1.96 14.48
C PRO A 619 18.51 1.82 13.10
N TYR A 620 18.62 2.91 12.34
CA TYR A 620 19.32 2.99 11.06
C TYR A 620 20.57 3.88 11.12
N GLY A 621 20.96 4.38 12.29
CA GLY A 621 22.18 5.18 12.49
C GLY A 621 22.06 6.69 12.21
N ASP A 622 20.92 7.19 11.70
CA ASP A 622 20.72 8.63 11.49
C ASP A 622 20.05 9.33 12.68
N HIS A 623 20.37 10.61 12.87
CA HIS A 623 19.77 11.45 13.89
C HIS A 623 18.49 12.12 13.35
N GLY A 624 17.33 11.64 13.78
CA GLY A 624 16.03 12.21 13.39
C GLY A 624 15.83 13.63 13.93
N THR A 625 15.08 14.48 13.21
CA THR A 625 14.79 15.84 13.70
C THR A 625 13.68 15.85 14.74
N ARG A 626 13.95 16.33 15.96
CA ARG A 626 12.94 16.60 17.01
C ARG A 626 12.58 18.08 17.08
N ILE A 627 11.47 18.40 17.77
CA ILE A 627 11.11 19.77 18.10
C ILE A 627 11.88 20.17 19.36
N TYR A 628 12.61 21.28 19.30
CA TYR A 628 13.26 21.88 20.47
C TYR A 628 12.32 22.84 21.21
N GLY A 629 11.50 23.57 20.45
CA GLY A 629 10.55 24.54 20.99
C GLY A 629 10.34 25.73 20.04
N ILE A 630 10.67 26.94 20.49
CA ILE A 630 10.50 28.16 19.67
C ILE A 630 11.83 28.84 19.33
N TRP A 631 11.84 29.53 18.19
CA TRP A 631 12.91 30.41 17.74
C TRP A 631 12.32 31.77 17.35
N SER A 632 13.05 32.84 17.71
CA SER A 632 12.69 34.22 17.38
C SER A 632 13.91 34.98 16.85
N PRO A 633 13.77 35.76 15.76
CA PRO A 633 14.85 36.63 15.30
C PRO A 633 15.10 37.81 16.26
N LEU A 634 14.13 38.15 17.13
CA LEU A 634 14.23 39.31 18.04
C LEU A 634 15.12 39.05 19.25
N VAL A 635 15.36 37.79 19.59
CA VAL A 635 16.18 37.36 20.76
C VAL A 635 17.37 36.51 20.30
N ALA A 636 17.67 36.52 18.99
CA ALA A 636 18.77 35.81 18.32
C ALA A 636 18.92 34.29 18.63
N GLY A 637 17.94 33.66 19.28
CA GLY A 637 18.12 32.37 19.95
C GLY A 637 16.93 31.40 19.83
N ARG A 638 17.13 30.21 20.41
CA ARG A 638 16.10 29.16 20.56
C ARG A 638 15.71 29.06 22.04
N ILE A 639 14.42 29.03 22.36
CA ILE A 639 13.90 28.72 23.70
C ILE A 639 13.40 27.27 23.69
N CYS A 640 13.87 26.46 24.64
CA CYS A 640 13.46 25.07 24.77
C CYS A 640 12.06 24.97 25.35
N THR A 641 11.24 24.05 24.84
CA THR A 641 9.95 23.64 25.44
C THR A 641 9.88 22.13 25.70
N HIS A 642 10.92 21.38 25.33
CA HIS A 642 11.01 19.92 25.47
C HIS A 642 12.34 19.53 26.15
N ALA A 643 12.54 20.03 27.37
CA ALA A 643 13.77 19.78 28.15
C ALA A 643 13.82 18.35 28.71
N THR A 644 12.70 17.86 29.26
CA THR A 644 12.58 16.51 29.80
C THR A 644 12.58 15.48 28.67
N LYS A 645 13.53 14.53 28.70
CA LYS A 645 13.48 13.33 27.86
C LYS A 645 12.50 12.33 28.47
N TRP A 646 11.70 11.69 27.61
CA TRP A 646 10.70 10.71 27.98
C TRP A 646 10.98 9.39 27.26
N LYS A 647 11.31 8.35 28.00
CA LYS A 647 11.54 7.00 27.47
C LYS A 647 10.24 6.21 27.46
N MET A 648 9.92 5.61 26.32
CA MET A 648 8.80 4.68 26.20
C MET A 648 9.16 3.34 26.86
N VAL A 649 8.34 2.91 27.82
CA VAL A 649 8.50 1.65 28.55
C VAL A 649 7.17 0.87 28.52
N ARG A 650 7.21 -0.45 28.62
CA ARG A 650 6.00 -1.25 28.90
C ARG A 650 5.70 -1.18 30.38
N LYS A 651 4.45 -0.94 30.73
CA LYS A 651 4.01 -1.03 32.13
C LYS A 651 4.39 -2.39 32.68
N ALA A 652 4.82 -2.42 33.94
CA ALA A 652 4.84 -3.67 34.68
C ALA A 652 3.43 -4.26 34.66
N VAL A 653 3.30 -5.51 34.23
CA VAL A 653 2.07 -6.27 34.47
C VAL A 653 2.07 -6.57 35.96
N GLU A 654 1.05 -6.13 36.69
CA GLU A 654 0.76 -6.71 38.00
C GLU A 654 0.38 -8.17 37.77
N VAL A 655 1.38 -9.05 37.86
CA VAL A 655 1.16 -10.48 37.96
C VAL A 655 0.63 -10.74 39.36
N GLN A 656 -0.67 -10.52 39.54
CA GLN A 656 -1.43 -11.37 40.45
C GLN A 656 -1.14 -12.80 40.00
N GLU A 657 -0.54 -13.61 40.87
CA GLU A 657 -0.09 -14.95 40.53
C GLU A 657 -1.29 -15.82 40.14
N ALA A 658 -1.51 -15.93 38.84
CA ALA A 658 -2.40 -16.95 38.29
C ALA A 658 -1.83 -18.30 38.72
N THR A 659 -2.54 -18.97 39.63
CA THR A 659 -2.15 -20.27 40.19
C THR A 659 -1.78 -21.22 39.07
N ALA A 660 -0.51 -21.64 39.04
CA ALA A 660 0.05 -22.31 37.86
C ALA A 660 -0.53 -23.71 37.67
N ASP A 661 -1.50 -23.84 36.75
CA ASP A 661 -1.97 -25.14 36.26
C ASP A 661 -0.79 -25.91 35.64
N GLN A 662 -0.40 -27.00 36.31
CA GLN A 662 0.73 -27.84 35.91
C GLN A 662 0.34 -28.75 34.72
N GLY A 663 0.24 -28.19 33.51
CA GLY A 663 -0.32 -28.95 32.39
C GLY A 663 -0.10 -28.41 30.97
N ALA A 664 1.14 -28.35 30.48
CA ALA A 664 1.54 -28.66 29.09
C ALA A 664 3.02 -28.33 28.82
N SER A 665 3.80 -29.30 28.36
CA SER A 665 5.21 -29.06 27.97
C SER A 665 5.30 -28.38 26.60
N ALA A 666 6.08 -27.31 26.50
CA ALA A 666 6.42 -26.72 25.20
C ALA A 666 7.50 -27.55 24.48
N PRO A 667 7.28 -28.05 23.25
CA PRO A 667 8.24 -28.90 22.56
C PRO A 667 9.46 -28.11 22.07
N TRP A 668 10.64 -28.58 22.45
CA TRP A 668 11.94 -28.09 22.00
C TRP A 668 12.27 -28.64 20.61
N THR A 669 12.93 -27.85 19.75
CA THR A 669 13.85 -28.39 18.73
C THR A 669 14.85 -27.34 18.29
N ARG A 670 16.06 -27.77 17.92
CA ARG A 670 17.17 -26.93 17.43
C ARG A 670 17.54 -27.37 16.02
N GLY A 671 18.04 -26.46 15.18
CA GLY A 671 18.57 -26.80 13.86
C GLY A 671 19.15 -25.60 13.13
N ASN A 672 20.47 -25.43 13.20
CA ASN A 672 21.23 -24.41 12.46
C ASN A 672 22.65 -24.95 12.19
N ASN A 673 23.02 -25.19 10.93
CA ASN A 673 24.41 -25.50 10.54
C ASN A 673 24.64 -25.31 9.02
N CYS A 674 25.81 -24.78 8.60
CA CYS A 674 26.26 -24.53 7.21
C CYS A 674 27.69 -23.93 7.20
N PRO A 675 28.52 -23.95 6.12
CA PRO A 675 28.51 -24.77 4.89
C PRO A 675 29.38 -26.04 5.10
N PRO A 676 30.69 -26.23 4.71
CA PRO A 676 31.61 -25.63 3.71
C PRO A 676 32.16 -26.70 2.67
N ASP A 677 32.94 -26.47 1.59
CA ASP A 677 33.30 -25.30 0.74
C ASP A 677 33.96 -25.74 -0.61
N GLU A 678 34.40 -24.76 -1.45
CA GLU A 678 35.49 -24.75 -2.49
C GLU A 678 35.81 -25.98 -3.40
N LYS A 679 36.31 -25.90 -4.66
CA LYS A 679 36.63 -24.87 -5.69
C LYS A 679 36.78 -25.64 -7.04
N LEU A 680 36.49 -25.09 -8.22
CA LEU A 680 37.38 -24.38 -9.19
C LEU A 680 36.56 -24.31 -10.53
N ASN A 681 36.71 -23.47 -11.56
CA ASN A 681 37.40 -22.21 -11.91
C ASN A 681 37.42 -22.20 -13.48
N ILE A 682 37.33 -21.03 -14.17
CA ILE A 682 37.82 -20.79 -15.57
C ILE A 682 36.97 -21.41 -16.73
N SER A 683 36.72 -20.81 -17.91
CA SER A 683 37.17 -19.54 -18.57
C SER A 683 36.15 -18.93 -19.54
N GLY A 684 36.19 -17.58 -19.70
CA GLY A 684 35.96 -16.87 -20.97
C GLY A 684 34.50 -16.62 -21.43
N GLY A 685 34.21 -15.58 -22.21
CA GLY A 685 35.06 -14.50 -22.73
C GLY A 685 34.54 -13.90 -24.04
N ILE A 686 33.69 -12.87 -23.97
CA ILE A 686 32.94 -12.26 -25.09
C ILE A 686 33.79 -11.21 -25.85
N PRO A 687 33.74 -11.16 -27.19
CA PRO A 687 33.35 -9.91 -27.92
C PRO A 687 32.32 -10.18 -29.07
N VAL A 688 31.32 -9.35 -29.44
CA VAL A 688 31.18 -7.88 -29.63
C VAL A 688 31.70 -7.36 -30.98
N SER A 689 30.94 -6.47 -31.69
CA SER A 689 31.31 -5.45 -32.72
C SER A 689 30.51 -5.43 -34.06
N VAL A 690 30.42 -4.31 -34.84
CA VAL A 690 29.68 -3.00 -34.70
C VAL A 690 29.15 -2.54 -36.10
N GLU A 691 28.19 -1.60 -36.25
CA GLU A 691 27.98 -0.79 -37.50
C GLU A 691 28.94 0.46 -37.55
N PRO A 692 28.78 1.61 -38.32
CA PRO A 692 27.60 2.50 -38.64
C PRO A 692 27.35 2.70 -40.18
N ILE A 693 26.81 3.77 -40.86
CA ILE A 693 26.67 5.26 -40.71
C ILE A 693 25.48 5.85 -41.56
N GLU A 694 25.02 7.08 -41.24
CA GLU A 694 24.07 8.00 -41.97
C GLU A 694 24.69 8.70 -43.24
N PRO A 695 24.26 9.89 -43.81
CA PRO A 695 23.06 10.79 -43.69
C PRO A 695 22.40 11.24 -45.06
N VAL A 696 21.43 12.18 -45.26
CA VAL A 696 21.41 13.68 -45.12
C VAL A 696 19.99 14.36 -45.35
N GLU A 697 19.58 15.25 -44.42
CA GLU A 697 18.73 16.52 -44.43
C GLU A 697 17.34 16.76 -45.13
N THR A 698 16.43 17.58 -44.50
CA THR A 698 15.03 17.96 -44.98
C THR A 698 14.38 19.27 -44.40
N PRO A 699 13.35 19.94 -45.03
CA PRO A 699 12.85 21.32 -44.71
C PRO A 699 11.30 21.55 -44.42
N LEU A 700 10.77 22.81 -44.55
CA LEU A 700 9.52 23.42 -43.96
C LEU A 700 8.66 24.23 -45.03
N TYR A 701 7.44 24.86 -44.91
CA TYR A 701 6.25 25.04 -43.98
C TYR A 701 4.96 25.60 -44.71
N GLY A 702 3.76 25.69 -44.05
CA GLY A 702 2.55 26.47 -44.50
C GLY A 702 1.13 25.90 -44.15
N PRO A 703 0.09 26.68 -43.69
CA PRO A 703 -1.26 26.18 -43.30
C PRO A 703 -2.50 26.80 -44.05
N ALA A 704 -3.70 26.19 -43.91
CA ALA A 704 -4.97 26.62 -44.57
C ALA A 704 -6.25 26.38 -43.70
N ASP A 705 -7.41 26.87 -44.18
CA ASP A 705 -8.74 26.83 -43.53
C ASP A 705 -9.68 25.73 -44.10
N PHE A 706 -10.61 25.19 -43.29
CA PHE A 706 -11.27 23.89 -43.53
C PHE A 706 -12.82 23.87 -43.46
N ASP A 707 -13.46 24.82 -42.77
CA ASP A 707 -14.88 24.67 -42.41
C ASP A 707 -15.84 24.90 -43.59
N ASN A 708 -15.53 25.84 -44.48
CA ASN A 708 -16.37 26.21 -45.63
C ASN A 708 -16.18 25.32 -46.89
N MET A 709 -15.44 24.22 -46.79
CA MET A 709 -15.14 23.38 -47.96
C MET A 709 -16.34 22.57 -48.48
N THR A 710 -16.65 22.70 -49.77
CA THR A 710 -17.71 21.91 -50.44
C THR A 710 -17.40 20.41 -50.46
N ARG A 711 -18.41 19.56 -50.66
CA ARG A 711 -18.24 18.09 -50.68
C ARG A 711 -17.27 17.61 -51.78
N LYS A 712 -17.18 18.31 -52.91
CA LYS A 712 -16.20 18.04 -53.99
C LYS A 712 -14.79 18.45 -53.55
N GLN A 713 -14.61 19.67 -53.02
CA GLN A 713 -13.32 20.13 -52.49
C GLN A 713 -12.84 19.31 -51.29
N ARG A 714 -13.74 18.79 -50.44
CA ARG A 714 -13.38 17.82 -49.37
C ARG A 714 -12.92 16.49 -49.94
N ARG A 715 -13.52 16.00 -51.04
CA ARG A 715 -13.06 14.78 -51.72
C ARG A 715 -11.73 14.99 -52.44
N GLU A 716 -11.50 16.17 -53.02
CA GLU A 716 -10.23 16.56 -53.64
C GLU A 716 -9.13 16.82 -52.61
N LEU A 717 -9.44 17.46 -51.47
CA LEU A 717 -8.51 17.56 -50.35
C LEU A 717 -8.22 16.19 -49.74
N LEU A 718 -9.20 15.28 -49.63
CA LEU A 718 -8.94 13.91 -49.18
C LEU A 718 -8.11 13.10 -50.20
N ALA A 719 -8.21 13.38 -51.49
CA ALA A 719 -7.27 12.86 -52.49
C ALA A 719 -5.88 13.49 -52.29
N ARG A 720 -5.78 14.82 -52.18
CA ARG A 720 -4.52 15.52 -51.89
C ARG A 720 -3.90 15.13 -50.55
N LEU A 721 -4.67 14.75 -49.52
CA LEU A 721 -4.19 14.24 -48.21
C LEU A 721 -3.89 12.73 -48.21
N ARG A 722 -4.24 12.01 -49.29
CA ARG A 722 -3.77 10.64 -49.56
C ARG A 722 -2.50 10.65 -50.41
N VAL A 723 -2.28 11.70 -51.20
CA VAL A 723 -1.05 11.90 -52.00
C VAL A 723 0.03 12.66 -51.23
N VAL A 724 -0.35 13.70 -50.48
CA VAL A 724 0.48 14.32 -49.44
C VAL A 724 0.60 13.31 -48.31
N LYS A 725 1.71 12.57 -48.29
CA LYS A 725 2.15 11.82 -47.11
C LYS A 725 2.00 12.73 -45.88
N PRO A 726 1.45 12.23 -44.76
CA PRO A 726 1.30 13.05 -43.57
C PRO A 726 2.66 13.66 -43.21
N ARG A 727 2.64 14.91 -42.74
CA ARG A 727 3.79 15.42 -41.99
C ARG A 727 3.96 14.54 -40.76
N GLN A 728 4.87 13.57 -40.87
CA GLN A 728 5.37 12.83 -39.73
C GLN A 728 5.74 13.90 -38.69
N LYS A 729 5.14 13.82 -37.49
CA LYS A 729 5.90 14.16 -36.29
C LYS A 729 7.19 13.36 -36.47
N LYS A 730 8.35 14.01 -36.62
CA LYS A 730 9.61 13.31 -36.93
C LYS A 730 9.63 12.06 -36.07
N SER A 731 9.67 10.90 -36.72
CA SER A 731 10.03 9.67 -36.03
C SER A 731 11.43 9.92 -35.54
N TYR A 732 11.54 10.40 -34.31
CA TYR A 732 12.68 10.13 -33.46
C TYR A 732 12.63 8.62 -33.28
N LYS A 733 13.00 7.86 -34.32
CA LYS A 733 13.57 6.53 -34.16
C LYS A 733 15.05 6.87 -34.08
N GLN A 734 15.60 6.90 -32.87
CA GLN A 734 17.04 7.01 -32.73
C GLN A 734 17.58 5.70 -33.32
N GLU A 735 18.10 5.77 -34.54
CA GLU A 735 18.63 4.58 -35.18
C GLU A 735 19.92 4.17 -34.47
N ILE A 736 19.98 2.86 -34.27
CA ILE A 736 21.11 2.10 -33.78
C ILE A 736 21.24 0.95 -34.80
N ASP A 737 22.44 0.60 -35.22
CA ASP A 737 23.54 0.44 -34.27
C ASP A 737 23.36 -0.94 -33.65
N ASP A 738 23.42 -2.06 -34.38
CA ASP A 738 23.07 -3.35 -33.77
C ASP A 738 24.04 -3.81 -32.66
N ASP A 739 25.20 -3.16 -32.51
CA ASP A 739 26.03 -3.26 -31.29
C ASP A 739 25.58 -2.28 -30.21
N GLN A 740 25.19 -1.05 -30.57
CA GLN A 740 24.40 -0.17 -29.69
C GLN A 740 23.03 -0.79 -29.32
N ARG A 741 22.56 -1.82 -30.04
CA ARG A 741 21.34 -2.62 -29.82
C ARG A 741 21.64 -3.86 -29.00
N GLY A 742 22.77 -4.52 -29.21
CA GLY A 742 23.34 -5.48 -28.27
C GLY A 742 23.61 -4.83 -26.90
N LEU A 743 24.21 -3.64 -26.88
CA LEU A 743 24.43 -2.80 -25.71
C LEU A 743 23.12 -2.24 -25.15
N LEU A 744 22.13 -1.87 -25.97
CA LEU A 744 20.81 -1.47 -25.47
C LEU A 744 20.08 -2.66 -24.85
N VAL A 745 20.08 -3.83 -25.48
CA VAL A 745 19.48 -5.06 -24.96
C VAL A 745 20.20 -5.51 -23.69
N ALA A 746 21.53 -5.45 -23.64
CA ALA A 746 22.30 -5.70 -22.42
C ALA A 746 22.01 -4.66 -21.34
N GLU A 747 21.99 -3.35 -21.66
CA GLU A 747 21.66 -2.29 -20.70
C GLU A 747 20.19 -2.36 -20.26
N LEU A 748 19.29 -2.92 -21.07
CA LEU A 748 17.89 -3.24 -20.72
C LEU A 748 17.81 -4.46 -19.81
N GLN A 749 18.46 -5.56 -20.15
CA GLN A 749 18.46 -6.80 -19.37
C GLN A 749 19.14 -6.62 -18.01
N VAL A 750 20.27 -5.91 -17.95
CA VAL A 750 20.91 -5.45 -16.70
C VAL A 750 19.98 -4.56 -15.88
N ARG A 751 19.10 -3.78 -16.52
CA ARG A 751 18.07 -2.97 -15.85
C ARG A 751 16.75 -3.72 -15.59
N GLY A 752 16.65 -4.98 -15.96
CA GLY A 752 15.48 -5.82 -15.70
C GLY A 752 14.30 -5.63 -16.66
N PHE A 753 14.60 -5.48 -17.95
CA PHE A 753 13.63 -5.50 -19.05
C PHE A 753 13.88 -6.71 -19.95
N THR A 754 12.88 -7.19 -20.69
CA THR A 754 13.06 -8.38 -21.53
C THR A 754 13.96 -8.09 -22.73
N GLY A 755 14.02 -6.83 -23.17
CA GLY A 755 14.72 -6.46 -24.39
C GLY A 755 13.96 -6.87 -25.64
N GLU A 756 12.66 -7.12 -25.52
CA GLU A 756 11.80 -7.49 -26.64
C GLU A 756 11.81 -6.41 -27.74
N GLU A 757 11.59 -6.83 -28.99
CA GLU A 757 11.60 -5.93 -30.13
C GLU A 757 10.57 -4.79 -30.00
N MET A 758 9.49 -4.99 -29.25
CA MET A 758 8.53 -3.92 -28.91
C MET A 758 9.11 -2.89 -27.92
N GLU A 759 9.89 -3.32 -26.92
CA GLU A 759 10.56 -2.44 -25.96
C GLU A 759 11.66 -1.61 -26.63
N ILE A 760 12.49 -2.27 -27.47
CA ILE A 760 13.51 -1.62 -28.30
C ILE A 760 12.82 -0.59 -29.20
N ASN A 761 11.86 -0.99 -30.05
CA ASN A 761 11.21 -0.07 -30.97
C ASN A 761 10.51 1.10 -30.24
N LEU A 762 9.94 0.89 -29.04
CA LEU A 762 9.37 1.96 -28.23
C LEU A 762 10.41 2.98 -27.78
N LEU A 763 11.58 2.54 -27.29
CA LEU A 763 12.66 3.40 -26.83
C LEU A 763 13.32 4.15 -27.97
N LEU A 764 13.61 3.45 -29.08
CA LEU A 764 14.15 4.09 -30.26
C LEU A 764 13.15 5.13 -30.78
N ALA A 765 11.85 4.80 -30.87
CA ALA A 765 10.75 5.71 -31.25
C ALA A 765 10.51 6.92 -30.31
N GLY A 766 11.43 7.21 -29.38
CA GLY A 766 11.36 8.37 -28.48
C GLY A 766 10.31 8.23 -27.38
N GLY A 767 9.73 7.04 -27.26
CA GLY A 767 8.97 6.60 -26.11
C GLY A 767 9.87 6.37 -24.90
N SER A 768 9.33 5.65 -23.92
CA SER A 768 10.01 5.46 -22.64
C SER A 768 9.39 4.32 -21.86
N ILE A 769 10.22 3.44 -21.33
CA ILE A 769 9.78 2.35 -20.46
C ILE A 769 9.71 2.86 -19.01
N ASN A 770 8.74 2.37 -18.24
CA ASN A 770 8.65 2.67 -16.81
C ASN A 770 9.73 1.86 -16.07
N SER A 771 10.62 2.55 -15.38
CA SER A 771 11.67 1.98 -14.52
C SER A 771 11.15 1.64 -13.12
N GLY A 772 10.06 2.31 -12.72
CA GLY A 772 9.46 2.21 -11.39
C GLY A 772 9.64 3.51 -10.59
N ALA A 773 8.79 3.68 -9.59
CA ALA A 773 8.72 4.83 -8.67
C ALA A 773 8.72 6.19 -9.41
N GLY A 774 7.98 6.21 -10.52
CA GLY A 774 7.77 7.35 -11.41
C GLY A 774 8.96 7.74 -12.29
N MET A 775 10.05 6.96 -12.31
CA MET A 775 11.15 7.15 -13.25
C MET A 775 10.88 6.47 -14.57
N ARG A 776 11.29 7.12 -15.66
CA ARG A 776 11.19 6.59 -17.01
C ARG A 776 12.55 6.60 -17.69
N ILE A 777 12.86 5.50 -18.36
CA ILE A 777 14.07 5.32 -19.14
C ILE A 777 13.79 5.78 -20.57
N PHE A 778 14.72 6.57 -21.11
CA PHE A 778 14.73 7.07 -22.48
C PHE A 778 16.07 6.71 -23.11
N TYR A 779 16.07 6.06 -24.27
CA TYR A 779 17.30 5.97 -25.04
C TYR A 779 17.61 7.35 -25.62
N ARG A 780 18.79 7.91 -25.29
CA ARG A 780 19.23 9.26 -25.72
C ARG A 780 20.75 9.35 -25.72
N ASN A 781 21.34 9.80 -26.83
CA ASN A 781 22.79 10.01 -26.97
C ASN A 781 23.59 8.72 -26.69
N GLY A 782 23.27 7.63 -27.40
CA GLY A 782 24.01 6.36 -27.31
C GLY A 782 23.87 5.56 -26.01
N ARG A 783 22.88 5.85 -25.15
CA ARG A 783 22.66 5.16 -23.85
C ARG A 783 21.27 5.37 -23.27
N LEU A 784 20.87 4.53 -22.32
CA LEU A 784 19.64 4.71 -21.54
C LEU A 784 19.80 5.81 -20.47
N GLN A 785 19.24 6.98 -20.76
CA GLN A 785 19.11 8.08 -19.81
C GLN A 785 17.78 8.01 -19.06
N GLU A 786 17.84 8.00 -17.73
CA GLU A 786 16.67 8.01 -16.87
C GLU A 786 16.24 9.44 -16.51
N ASP A 787 14.93 9.69 -16.48
CA ASP A 787 14.35 11.03 -16.27
C ASP A 787 13.18 10.97 -15.26
N ASP A 788 13.28 11.76 -14.19
CA ASP A 788 12.32 11.79 -13.08
C ASP A 788 11.17 12.79 -13.27
N LYS A 789 11.13 13.54 -14.39
CA LYS A 789 10.03 14.49 -14.71
C LYS A 789 8.64 13.84 -14.68
N TRP A 790 8.56 12.53 -14.88
CA TRP A 790 7.31 11.78 -14.94
C TRP A 790 6.73 11.40 -13.56
N ARG A 791 7.45 11.68 -12.47
CA ARG A 791 6.93 11.63 -11.08
C ARG A 791 5.85 12.68 -10.75
N GLN A 792 5.49 13.53 -11.70
CA GLN A 792 4.34 14.45 -11.62
C GLN A 792 3.10 13.91 -12.37
N TRP A 793 3.21 12.70 -12.95
CA TRP A 793 2.23 12.12 -13.87
C TRP A 793 1.95 10.63 -13.59
N ILE A 794 2.44 10.12 -12.45
CA ILE A 794 2.29 8.76 -11.92
C ILE A 794 1.88 8.89 -10.44
#